data_AF-A0A950A668-F1
#
_entry.id   AF-A0A950A668-F1
#
_cell.length_a   1.000
_cell.length_b   1.000
_cell.length_c   1.000
_cell.angle_alpha   90.00
_cell.angle_beta   90.00
_cell.angle_gamma   90.00
#
_symmetry.space_group_name_H-M   'P 1'
#
loop_
_entity.id
_entity.type
_entity.pdbx_description
1 polymer ?
#
loop_
_entity_poly.entity_id
_entity_poly.type
_entity_poly.pdbx_seq_one_letter_code
_entity_poly.pdbx_strand_id
1 'polypeptide(L)'
;MSHHRVYLFPACAVFTACLCAALAGAVRGATYPQVPPDIDGVLSFETAHFVQPAGWPLITAAARAKEPLGPGVDFERWRLATAAGPLSVSLVRVDLRNPYVALQVATRYDRIVGPGEALSTMAERHNAVAGINADYYDISGNGEPTNLVLARGVVQHAPNGRAALLVGDGNRIAMGPATWTMSLTGSSGASLNIDDVNDWSHGSQLMLFTQSFGMPGEADAAAEISLTPASGGGYTVTHAVSDDLTFLPLAPDDLGVAARGSAAVALLHGFHEGDTVTIAQTLTPQIAGLREGVGGGPVLLRNGDPYEDPDAPSPEERDVRYPLTGAGTSADGSTLWLVTVDGRAPARSVGVTRPMFGALFAALGAADAMAFDSGGSTEMVIRRLGDDTVTVANVPSDGRERSIADGLFVVNTAQPGPPTRLVMRASSPAVLVGSHLDVTARIVDAHDQPVPFNGALEFSATPANAATVDAKGVLVAREPGPVTVAVRAGDARGELQIDVVSHVDTLRIANVARAYAPSAQYVLDASASRADGSAIAVDRDAVHWTSSGNGGRLEADGTFTTSNVASRTDAVARVGGAQAAATLLVGAHQVVVAGAMLPGDGAGRWHLVKSPSDLAATMDASHAPDGSAALHLSFDFGRANGTRAAFLENDIPLAGEPLI
;
A
#
# COMPACT_ATOMS: atom_id res chain seq x y z
N MET A 1 -15.84 35.69 -16.00
CA MET A 1 -17.11 34.97 -15.83
C MET A 1 -16.93 33.57 -16.40
N SER A 2 -16.44 32.63 -15.59
CA SER A 2 -16.31 31.22 -15.96
C SER A 2 -17.38 30.44 -15.21
N HIS A 3 -18.41 29.97 -15.92
CA HIS A 3 -19.39 29.05 -15.35
C HIS A 3 -18.79 27.65 -15.33
N HIS A 4 -18.40 27.15 -14.16
CA HIS A 4 -18.13 25.73 -13.97
C HIS A 4 -19.42 25.04 -13.51
N ARG A 5 -19.96 24.16 -14.36
CA ARG A 5 -21.06 23.25 -14.01
C ARG A 5 -20.44 21.98 -13.44
N VAL A 6 -20.75 21.66 -12.18
CA VAL A 6 -20.48 20.34 -11.60
C VAL A 6 -21.81 19.60 -11.48
N TYR A 7 -21.89 18.44 -12.12
CA TYR A 7 -23.05 17.55 -12.06
C TYR A 7 -22.77 16.44 -11.04
N LEU A 8 -23.62 16.30 -10.03
CA LEU A 8 -23.64 15.16 -9.11
C LEU A 8 -24.60 14.09 -9.67
N PHE A 9 -24.07 12.92 -10.02
CA PHE A 9 -24.86 11.74 -10.38
C PHE A 9 -25.22 10.94 -9.11
N PRO A 10 -26.49 10.52 -8.92
CA PRO A 10 -26.77 9.45 -7.97
C PRO A 10 -26.42 8.10 -8.63
N ALA A 11 -25.54 7.35 -7.98
CA ALA A 11 -25.23 5.98 -8.33
C ALA A 11 -26.44 5.08 -8.01
N CYS A 12 -27.11 4.58 -9.05
CA CYS A 12 -27.94 3.37 -8.98
C CYS A 12 -27.22 2.27 -9.77
N ALA A 13 -26.60 1.32 -9.06
CA ALA A 13 -26.15 0.07 -9.65
C ALA A 13 -27.16 -1.03 -9.29
N VAL A 14 -28.02 -1.39 -10.24
CA VAL A 14 -28.73 -2.67 -10.27
C VAL A 14 -28.56 -3.23 -11.68
N PHE A 15 -27.73 -4.25 -11.81
CA PHE A 15 -27.67 -5.06 -13.02
C PHE A 15 -28.93 -5.93 -13.12
N THR A 16 -29.66 -5.81 -14.22
CA THR A 16 -30.58 -6.87 -14.66
C THR A 16 -30.28 -7.16 -16.13
N ALA A 17 -29.99 -8.44 -16.40
CA ALA A 17 -29.62 -8.97 -17.69
C ALA A 17 -30.75 -8.82 -18.72
N CYS A 18 -30.41 -8.33 -19.92
CA CYS A 18 -31.19 -8.56 -21.13
C CYS A 18 -30.33 -9.30 -22.15
N LEU A 19 -30.80 -10.49 -22.49
CA LEU A 19 -30.27 -11.40 -23.48
C LEU A 19 -30.57 -10.86 -24.89
N CYS A 20 -29.54 -10.52 -25.67
CA CYS A 20 -29.62 -10.47 -27.14
C CYS A 20 -28.27 -10.93 -27.72
N ALA A 21 -28.36 -11.91 -28.62
CA ALA A 21 -27.26 -12.69 -29.16
C ALA A 21 -26.50 -12.02 -30.33
N ALA A 22 -25.26 -12.48 -30.52
CA ALA A 22 -24.39 -12.41 -31.73
C ALA A 22 -23.74 -11.04 -32.01
N LEU A 23 -22.41 -10.87 -32.13
CA LEU A 23 -21.37 -11.66 -32.79
C LEU A 23 -19.99 -11.53 -32.09
N ALA A 24 -19.15 -12.53 -32.32
CA ALA A 24 -17.88 -12.81 -31.64
C ALA A 24 -16.76 -11.76 -31.83
N GLY A 25 -16.07 -11.48 -30.72
CA GLY A 25 -14.73 -10.89 -30.66
C GLY A 25 -14.18 -11.11 -29.25
N ALA A 26 -13.34 -12.13 -29.08
CA ALA A 26 -12.85 -12.57 -27.78
C ALA A 26 -11.90 -11.53 -27.15
N VAL A 27 -12.42 -10.69 -26.25
CA VAL A 27 -11.62 -9.98 -25.26
C VAL A 27 -11.56 -10.88 -24.02
N ARG A 28 -10.38 -11.42 -23.70
CA ARG A 28 -10.13 -12.08 -22.42
C ARG A 28 -10.38 -11.04 -21.33
N GLY A 29 -11.50 -11.15 -20.63
CA GLY A 29 -11.74 -10.40 -19.40
C GLY A 29 -10.66 -10.79 -18.41
N ALA A 30 -9.81 -9.83 -18.04
CA ALA A 30 -8.94 -10.00 -16.89
C ALA A 30 -9.84 -10.22 -15.67
N THR A 31 -9.86 -11.45 -15.17
CA THR A 31 -10.33 -11.74 -13.82
C THR A 31 -9.38 -11.01 -12.88
N TYR A 32 -9.79 -9.86 -12.35
CA TYR A 32 -9.07 -9.24 -11.25
C TYR A 32 -9.08 -10.22 -10.08
N PRO A 33 -7.93 -10.63 -9.55
CA PRO A 33 -7.91 -11.42 -8.33
C PRO A 33 -8.65 -10.65 -7.24
N GLN A 34 -9.56 -11.35 -6.55
CA GLN A 34 -10.12 -10.90 -5.29
C GLN A 34 -8.95 -10.58 -4.34
N VAL A 35 -9.10 -9.54 -3.53
CA VAL A 35 -8.13 -9.13 -2.49
C VAL A 35 -7.52 -10.37 -1.85
N PRO A 36 -6.18 -10.49 -1.78
CA PRO A 36 -5.59 -11.50 -0.92
C PRO A 36 -6.19 -11.35 0.47
N PRO A 37 -6.51 -12.44 1.18
CA PRO A 37 -6.93 -12.34 2.57
C PRO A 37 -5.86 -11.56 3.30
N ASP A 38 -6.30 -10.47 3.92
CA ASP A 38 -5.59 -9.78 4.98
C ASP A 38 -4.61 -10.72 5.72
N ILE A 39 -3.30 -10.43 5.65
CA ILE A 39 -2.27 -11.34 6.17
C ILE A 39 -2.36 -11.51 7.70
N ASP A 40 -3.10 -10.66 8.37
CA ASP A 40 -3.50 -10.81 9.75
C ASP A 40 -4.07 -12.20 10.09
N GLY A 41 -4.70 -12.90 9.14
CA GLY A 41 -5.22 -14.26 9.32
C GLY A 41 -4.14 -15.36 9.31
N VAL A 42 -2.92 -15.03 8.88
CA VAL A 42 -1.76 -15.94 8.84
C VAL A 42 -0.62 -15.48 9.75
N LEU A 43 -0.89 -14.47 10.59
CA LEU A 43 0.01 -13.95 11.61
C LEU A 43 -0.49 -14.35 13.00
N SER A 44 0.44 -14.71 13.88
CA SER A 44 0.16 -14.94 15.30
C SER A 44 0.37 -13.64 16.07
N PHE A 45 -0.71 -13.12 16.65
CA PHE A 45 -0.68 -11.89 17.46
C PHE A 45 -0.63 -12.22 18.96
N GLU A 46 0.16 -11.43 19.67
CA GLU A 46 0.28 -11.47 21.12
C GLU A 46 0.03 -10.08 21.70
N THR A 47 -0.50 -10.01 22.91
CA THR A 47 -0.61 -8.73 23.63
C THR A 47 0.79 -8.13 23.83
N ALA A 48 0.97 -6.87 23.46
CA ALA A 48 2.26 -6.20 23.53
C ALA A 48 2.09 -4.75 23.96
N HIS A 49 3.11 -4.19 24.62
CA HIS A 49 3.13 -2.78 24.96
C HIS A 49 3.57 -1.95 23.75
N PHE A 50 2.71 -1.04 23.29
CA PHE A 50 3.05 -0.05 22.29
C PHE A 50 3.35 1.29 22.98
N VAL A 51 4.48 1.91 22.66
CA VAL A 51 4.84 3.22 23.21
C VAL A 51 3.85 4.26 22.70
N GLN A 52 3.14 4.94 23.61
CA GLN A 52 2.18 6.00 23.28
C GLN A 52 2.89 7.17 22.58
N PRO A 53 2.70 7.40 21.27
CA PRO A 53 3.32 8.51 20.59
C PRO A 53 2.64 9.84 20.97
N ALA A 54 3.40 10.93 20.91
CA ALA A 54 2.87 12.26 21.20
C ALA A 54 1.72 12.62 20.23
N GLY A 55 0.67 13.25 20.75
CA GLY A 55 -0.49 13.67 19.96
C GLY A 55 -1.41 12.54 19.48
N TRP A 56 -1.08 11.27 19.76
CA TRP A 56 -1.98 10.16 19.46
C TRP A 56 -3.17 10.09 20.43
N PRO A 57 -4.33 9.57 19.98
CA PRO A 57 -5.38 9.17 20.90
C PRO A 57 -4.84 8.13 21.89
N LEU A 58 -5.45 8.08 23.09
CA LEU A 58 -5.09 7.11 24.11
C LEU A 58 -5.20 5.69 23.55
N ILE A 59 -4.10 4.93 23.61
CA ILE A 59 -4.06 3.51 23.27
C ILE A 59 -4.55 2.71 24.48
N THR A 60 -5.62 1.94 24.30
CA THR A 60 -6.26 1.17 25.37
C THR A 60 -5.91 -0.31 25.32
N ALA A 61 -5.53 -0.82 24.15
CA ALA A 61 -5.00 -2.17 23.97
C ALA A 61 -4.09 -2.21 22.73
N ALA A 62 -3.11 -3.11 22.74
CA ALA A 62 -2.20 -3.31 21.63
C ALA A 62 -1.85 -4.80 21.50
N ALA A 63 -1.88 -5.28 20.27
CA ALA A 63 -1.43 -6.61 19.90
C ALA A 63 -0.39 -6.51 18.78
N ARG A 64 0.62 -7.37 18.82
CA ARG A 64 1.72 -7.41 17.87
C ARG A 64 1.92 -8.81 17.33
N ALA A 65 2.14 -8.92 16.03
CA ALA A 65 2.80 -10.05 15.41
C ALA A 65 4.20 -9.62 14.94
N LYS A 66 5.20 -10.50 15.07
CA LYS A 66 6.57 -10.24 14.63
C LYS A 66 7.13 -11.48 13.93
N GLU A 67 7.84 -11.26 12.82
CA GLU A 67 8.62 -12.31 12.16
C GLU A 67 9.90 -11.74 11.52
N PRO A 68 11.03 -12.48 11.56
CA PRO A 68 12.19 -12.13 10.76
C PRO A 68 11.88 -12.36 9.28
N LEU A 69 12.41 -11.50 8.40
CA LEU A 69 12.30 -11.63 6.94
C LEU A 69 13.61 -12.06 6.28
N GLY A 70 14.74 -11.77 6.94
CA GLY A 70 16.08 -12.10 6.46
C GLY A 70 17.16 -11.49 7.37
N PRO A 71 18.44 -11.55 6.99
CA PRO A 71 19.53 -11.11 7.84
C PRO A 71 19.41 -9.61 8.14
N GLY A 72 19.17 -9.27 9.42
CA GLY A 72 19.02 -7.88 9.85
C GLY A 72 17.70 -7.21 9.44
N VAL A 73 16.70 -7.97 8.97
CA VAL A 73 15.39 -7.44 8.55
C VAL A 73 14.28 -8.13 9.35
N ASP A 74 13.55 -7.34 10.13
CA ASP A 74 12.41 -7.78 10.94
C ASP A 74 11.13 -7.09 10.48
N PHE A 75 10.01 -7.83 10.46
CA PHE A 75 8.67 -7.28 10.25
C PHE A 75 7.85 -7.33 11.53
N GLU A 76 7.06 -6.27 11.77
CA GLU A 76 6.07 -6.19 12.83
C GLU A 76 4.72 -5.70 12.28
N ARG A 77 3.63 -6.35 12.68
CA ARG A 77 2.25 -5.92 12.45
C ARG A 77 1.60 -5.62 13.79
N TRP A 78 1.07 -4.41 13.94
CA TRP A 78 0.43 -3.94 15.16
C TRP A 78 -1.05 -3.67 14.93
N ARG A 79 -1.87 -4.11 15.89
CA ARG A 79 -3.29 -3.77 16.03
C ARG A 79 -3.48 -3.00 17.32
N LEU A 80 -3.99 -1.79 17.21
CA LEU A 80 -4.15 -0.89 18.34
C LEU A 80 -5.62 -0.51 18.49
N ALA A 81 -6.15 -0.69 19.70
CA ALA A 81 -7.41 -0.06 20.09
C ALA A 81 -7.10 1.31 20.66
N THR A 82 -7.74 2.36 20.13
CA THR A 82 -7.57 3.72 20.64
C THR A 82 -8.91 4.38 20.93
N ALA A 83 -8.88 5.44 21.74
CA ALA A 83 -10.06 6.26 22.04
C ALA A 83 -10.71 6.91 20.80
N ALA A 84 -9.99 7.01 19.66
CA ALA A 84 -10.50 7.59 18.42
C ALA A 84 -10.82 6.55 17.33
N GLY A 85 -10.79 5.25 17.69
CA GLY A 85 -10.97 4.14 16.76
C GLY A 85 -9.70 3.29 16.60
N PRO A 86 -9.79 2.12 15.96
CA PRO A 86 -8.67 1.22 15.82
C PRO A 86 -7.61 1.77 14.86
N LEU A 87 -6.36 1.32 15.02
CA LEU A 87 -5.24 1.58 14.11
C LEU A 87 -4.53 0.27 13.77
N SER A 88 -4.14 0.12 12.50
CA SER A 88 -3.29 -0.98 12.03
C SER A 88 -1.99 -0.41 11.47
N VAL A 89 -0.85 -0.86 12.00
CA VAL A 89 0.49 -0.37 11.63
C VAL A 89 1.34 -1.55 11.18
N SER A 90 1.96 -1.44 10.02
CA SER A 90 2.97 -2.38 9.54
C SER A 90 4.33 -1.70 9.55
N LEU A 91 5.35 -2.40 10.05
CA LEU A 91 6.69 -1.88 10.25
C LEU A 91 7.73 -2.89 9.80
N VAL A 92 8.71 -2.45 9.02
CA VAL A 92 9.93 -3.20 8.74
C VAL A 92 11.10 -2.45 9.37
N ARG A 93 11.85 -3.14 10.23
CA ARG A 93 13.10 -2.65 10.82
C ARG A 93 14.28 -3.31 10.12
N VAL A 94 15.21 -2.49 9.63
CA VAL A 94 16.39 -2.91 8.87
C VAL A 94 17.66 -2.47 9.60
N ASP A 95 18.57 -3.40 9.88
CA ASP A 95 19.95 -3.09 10.31
C ASP A 95 20.81 -2.78 9.08
N LEU A 96 21.07 -1.50 8.85
CA LEU A 96 21.81 -1.01 7.69
C LEU A 96 23.30 -1.40 7.71
N ARG A 97 23.82 -1.87 8.85
CA ARG A 97 25.20 -2.36 8.99
C ARG A 97 25.36 -3.81 8.57
N ASN A 98 24.25 -4.53 8.35
CA ASN A 98 24.33 -5.91 7.90
C ASN A 98 24.86 -5.95 6.45
N PRO A 99 25.94 -6.70 6.16
CA PRO A 99 26.57 -6.71 4.83
C PRO A 99 25.68 -7.34 3.75
N TYR A 100 24.62 -8.06 4.14
CA TYR A 100 23.68 -8.68 3.21
C TYR A 100 22.45 -7.82 2.93
N VAL A 101 22.35 -6.63 3.55
CA VAL A 101 21.26 -5.69 3.30
C VAL A 101 21.67 -4.70 2.21
N ALA A 102 20.85 -4.59 1.17
CA ALA A 102 20.90 -3.50 0.21
C ALA A 102 19.52 -2.85 0.07
N LEU A 103 19.52 -1.55 -0.24
CA LEU A 103 18.33 -0.82 -0.65
C LEU A 103 18.34 -0.68 -2.17
N GLN A 104 17.16 -0.76 -2.79
CA GLN A 104 16.98 -0.53 -4.22
C GLN A 104 15.73 0.33 -4.44
N VAL A 105 15.85 1.29 -5.36
CA VAL A 105 14.69 1.97 -5.94
C VAL A 105 14.35 1.28 -7.25
N ALA A 106 13.06 1.04 -7.47
CA ALA A 106 12.58 0.55 -8.75
C ALA A 106 11.37 1.34 -9.20
N THR A 107 11.19 1.38 -10.52
CA THR A 107 10.04 2.02 -11.16
C THR A 107 9.19 0.98 -11.88
N ARG A 108 7.98 1.37 -12.25
CA ARG A 108 7.03 0.55 -13.00
C ARG A 108 7.69 -0.07 -14.23
N TYR A 109 7.86 -1.39 -14.21
CA TYR A 109 8.51 -2.19 -15.24
C TYR A 109 9.86 -1.63 -15.72
N ASP A 110 10.65 -1.03 -14.82
CA ASP A 110 11.90 -0.32 -15.12
C ASP A 110 11.74 0.81 -16.15
N ARG A 111 10.56 1.46 -16.16
CA ARG A 111 10.25 2.63 -16.98
C ARG A 111 9.78 3.81 -16.14
N ILE A 112 9.96 5.03 -16.65
CA ILE A 112 9.50 6.27 -16.02
C ILE A 112 8.05 6.54 -16.39
N VAL A 113 7.70 6.45 -17.68
CA VAL A 113 6.31 6.68 -18.14
C VAL A 113 5.57 5.38 -18.43
N GLY A 114 4.25 5.43 -18.28
CA GLY A 114 3.32 4.36 -18.63
C GLY A 114 2.33 4.02 -17.51
N PRO A 115 1.40 3.08 -17.75
CA PRO A 115 0.46 2.65 -16.71
C PRO A 115 1.21 2.06 -15.53
N GLY A 116 0.81 2.40 -14.29
CA GLY A 116 1.51 1.95 -13.08
C GLY A 116 1.61 0.43 -12.93
N GLU A 117 2.49 0.01 -12.02
CA GLU A 117 2.74 -1.39 -11.65
C GLU A 117 2.29 -1.63 -10.21
N ALA A 118 1.84 -2.83 -9.86
CA ALA A 118 1.55 -3.17 -8.47
C ALA A 118 2.86 -3.27 -7.66
N LEU A 119 2.86 -2.87 -6.39
CA LEU A 119 4.08 -2.89 -5.57
C LEU A 119 4.61 -4.33 -5.43
N SER A 120 3.72 -5.32 -5.28
CA SER A 120 4.11 -6.73 -5.20
C SER A 120 4.86 -7.22 -6.43
N THR A 121 4.39 -6.90 -7.64
CA THR A 121 5.04 -7.36 -8.88
C THR A 121 6.40 -6.69 -9.07
N MET A 122 6.52 -5.43 -8.66
CA MET A 122 7.80 -4.72 -8.64
C MET A 122 8.78 -5.35 -7.64
N ALA A 123 8.32 -5.69 -6.43
CA ALA A 123 9.13 -6.38 -5.43
C ALA A 123 9.63 -7.74 -5.92
N GLU A 124 8.81 -8.51 -6.63
CA GLU A 124 9.20 -9.81 -7.19
C GLU A 124 10.29 -9.67 -8.26
N ARG A 125 10.13 -8.71 -9.18
CA ARG A 125 11.15 -8.39 -10.19
C ARG A 125 12.51 -8.07 -9.57
N HIS A 126 12.50 -7.45 -8.40
CA HIS A 126 13.71 -7.03 -7.69
C HIS A 126 14.15 -8.01 -6.59
N ASN A 127 13.50 -9.17 -6.48
CA ASN A 127 13.79 -10.19 -5.47
C ASN A 127 13.84 -9.61 -4.03
N ALA A 128 12.93 -8.67 -3.74
CA ALA A 128 12.92 -7.94 -2.48
C ALA A 128 12.44 -8.82 -1.32
N VAL A 129 13.02 -8.61 -0.13
CA VAL A 129 12.52 -9.18 1.12
C VAL A 129 11.43 -8.32 1.75
N ALA A 130 11.46 -7.01 1.49
CA ALA A 130 10.43 -6.07 1.88
C ALA A 130 10.41 -4.87 0.91
N GLY A 131 9.29 -4.18 0.82
CA GLY A 131 9.17 -2.94 0.06
C GLY A 131 7.99 -2.10 0.50
N ILE A 132 8.06 -0.80 0.19
CA ILE A 132 6.97 0.16 0.35
C ILE A 132 6.80 0.97 -0.95
N ASN A 133 5.61 1.52 -1.16
CA ASN A 133 5.43 2.56 -2.18
C ASN A 133 6.28 3.80 -1.84
N ALA A 134 6.63 4.60 -2.85
CA ALA A 134 7.49 5.76 -2.66
C ALA A 134 6.89 7.07 -3.18
N ASP A 135 7.33 7.61 -4.32
CA ASP A 135 7.02 8.98 -4.72
C ASP A 135 5.56 9.18 -5.16
N TYR A 136 5.14 10.43 -5.19
CA TYR A 136 3.93 10.86 -5.89
C TYR A 136 4.14 10.74 -7.40
N TYR A 137 3.07 10.55 -8.17
CA TYR A 137 3.14 10.40 -9.63
C TYR A 137 1.94 11.03 -10.34
N ASP A 138 2.08 11.34 -11.63
CA ASP A 138 0.98 11.84 -12.46
C ASP A 138 -0.02 10.73 -12.81
N ILE A 139 -0.90 10.43 -11.87
CA ILE A 139 -1.98 9.46 -12.02
C ILE A 139 -2.99 9.83 -13.12
N SER A 140 -3.02 11.09 -13.55
CA SER A 140 -3.99 11.62 -14.51
C SER A 140 -3.46 11.74 -15.94
N GLY A 141 -2.15 11.68 -16.12
CA GLY A 141 -1.47 11.78 -17.40
C GLY A 141 -0.61 10.55 -17.70
N ASN A 142 0.70 10.74 -17.76
CA ASN A 142 1.62 9.74 -18.31
C ASN A 142 2.13 8.72 -17.27
N GLY A 143 1.78 8.88 -15.99
CA GLY A 143 2.18 7.97 -14.91
C GLY A 143 3.58 8.19 -14.35
N GLU A 144 4.27 9.28 -14.72
CA GLU A 144 5.64 9.54 -14.26
C GLU A 144 5.71 9.94 -12.77
N PRO A 145 6.75 9.51 -12.04
CA PRO A 145 7.08 10.06 -10.73
C PRO A 145 7.24 11.58 -10.79
N THR A 146 6.85 12.30 -9.74
CA THR A 146 6.87 13.77 -9.75
C THR A 146 8.20 14.38 -9.31
N ASN A 147 9.06 13.60 -8.68
CA ASN A 147 10.31 14.04 -8.06
C ASN A 147 11.42 13.02 -8.33
N LEU A 148 12.55 13.09 -7.61
CA LEU A 148 13.75 12.33 -7.90
C LEU A 148 13.49 10.84 -8.09
N VAL A 149 13.99 10.29 -9.19
CA VAL A 149 14.31 8.86 -9.28
C VAL A 149 15.79 8.74 -9.58
N LEU A 150 16.49 8.04 -8.70
CA LEU A 150 17.88 7.67 -8.85
C LEU A 150 17.99 6.17 -8.62
N ALA A 151 18.40 5.44 -9.63
CA ALA A 151 18.56 4.00 -9.56
C ALA A 151 19.94 3.61 -10.11
N ARG A 152 20.66 2.77 -9.37
CA ARG A 152 22.00 2.28 -9.76
C ARG A 152 23.00 3.37 -10.13
N GLY A 153 22.94 4.52 -9.44
CA GLY A 153 23.84 5.66 -9.63
C GLY A 153 23.49 6.59 -10.80
N VAL A 154 22.38 6.34 -11.49
CA VAL A 154 21.91 7.16 -12.62
C VAL A 154 20.60 7.86 -12.23
N VAL A 155 20.56 9.19 -12.35
CA VAL A 155 19.32 9.95 -12.18
C VAL A 155 18.43 9.65 -13.40
N GLN A 156 17.28 9.06 -13.13
CA GLN A 156 16.28 8.68 -14.11
C GLN A 156 15.09 9.65 -14.15
N HIS A 157 14.94 10.51 -13.15
CA HIS A 157 13.99 11.62 -13.15
C HIS A 157 14.54 12.70 -12.23
N ALA A 158 14.57 13.97 -12.67
CA ALA A 158 15.20 15.03 -11.90
C ALA A 158 14.42 15.36 -10.60
N PRO A 159 15.11 15.79 -9.54
CA PRO A 159 14.44 16.31 -8.36
C PRO A 159 13.81 17.67 -8.64
N ASN A 160 12.63 17.92 -8.05
CA ASN A 160 11.90 19.18 -8.19
C ASN A 160 12.15 20.18 -7.03
N GLY A 161 13.15 19.92 -6.18
CA GLY A 161 13.46 20.71 -4.99
C GLY A 161 12.82 20.20 -3.70
N ARG A 162 11.80 19.33 -3.78
CA ARG A 162 11.17 18.71 -2.60
C ARG A 162 12.02 17.61 -2.00
N ALA A 163 11.57 17.11 -0.85
CA ALA A 163 12.20 16.04 -0.10
C ALA A 163 12.41 14.77 -0.95
N ALA A 164 13.59 14.19 -0.82
CA ALA A 164 13.93 12.87 -1.35
C ALA A 164 14.71 12.08 -0.29
N LEU A 165 14.62 10.76 -0.36
CA LEU A 165 15.48 9.83 0.35
C LEU A 165 16.61 9.44 -0.58
N LEU A 166 17.85 9.61 -0.13
CA LEU A 166 19.07 9.30 -0.88
C LEU A 166 19.86 8.21 -0.17
N VAL A 167 20.41 7.26 -0.93
CA VAL A 167 21.23 6.16 -0.41
C VAL A 167 22.61 6.15 -1.06
N GLY A 168 23.65 6.34 -0.24
CA GLY A 168 25.06 6.26 -0.62
C GLY A 168 25.80 5.10 0.05
N ASP A 169 27.10 5.02 -0.17
CA ASP A 169 27.98 3.90 0.23
C ASP A 169 27.76 3.42 1.66
N GLY A 170 27.71 2.08 1.83
CA GLY A 170 27.50 1.44 3.12
C GLY A 170 26.11 1.71 3.72
N ASN A 171 25.09 1.80 2.86
CA ASN A 171 23.71 2.12 3.25
C ASN A 171 23.54 3.43 4.04
N ARG A 172 24.41 4.42 3.81
CA ARG A 172 24.23 5.76 4.38
C ARG A 172 23.05 6.45 3.72
N ILE A 173 22.10 6.91 4.53
CA ILE A 173 20.87 7.56 4.07
C ILE A 173 20.91 9.04 4.43
N ALA A 174 20.42 9.90 3.53
CA ALA A 174 20.01 11.25 3.88
C ALA A 174 18.57 11.50 3.40
N MET A 175 17.82 12.27 4.16
CA MET A 175 16.45 12.67 3.84
C MET A 175 16.36 14.19 3.85
N GLY A 176 15.85 14.77 2.77
CA GLY A 176 15.73 16.23 2.66
C GLY A 176 15.57 16.71 1.23
N PRO A 177 15.41 18.03 1.03
CA PRO A 177 15.27 18.61 -0.29
C PRO A 177 16.48 18.27 -1.16
N ALA A 178 16.20 17.84 -2.39
CA ALA A 178 17.24 17.51 -3.37
C ALA A 178 17.24 18.50 -4.53
N THR A 179 18.43 18.86 -5.02
CA THR A 179 18.60 19.64 -6.25
C THR A 179 19.61 18.98 -7.16
N TRP A 180 19.44 19.16 -8.47
CA TRP A 180 20.27 18.51 -9.47
C TRP A 180 20.65 19.51 -10.56
N THR A 181 21.88 19.37 -11.05
CA THR A 181 22.31 20.01 -12.28
C THR A 181 23.06 19.00 -13.13
N MET A 182 22.91 19.11 -14.45
CA MET A 182 23.63 18.29 -15.42
C MET A 182 24.15 19.17 -16.55
N SER A 183 25.35 18.85 -17.04
CA SER A 183 25.95 19.52 -18.19
C SER A 183 26.56 18.49 -19.14
N LEU A 184 26.40 18.78 -20.44
CA LEU A 184 27.03 18.06 -21.53
C LEU A 184 28.18 18.92 -22.05
N THR A 185 29.40 18.38 -22.10
CA THR A 185 30.59 19.10 -22.57
C THR A 185 31.28 18.30 -23.68
N GLY A 186 31.49 18.92 -24.84
CA GLY A 186 32.18 18.29 -25.98
C GLY A 186 33.69 18.51 -25.93
N SER A 187 34.44 17.68 -26.66
CA SER A 187 35.90 17.81 -26.81
C SER A 187 36.35 19.14 -27.41
N SER A 188 35.45 19.87 -28.09
CA SER A 188 35.66 21.23 -28.60
C SER A 188 35.64 22.31 -27.50
N GLY A 189 35.19 21.99 -26.29
CA GLY A 189 34.93 22.92 -25.20
C GLY A 189 33.51 23.50 -25.19
N ALA A 190 32.66 23.16 -26.17
CA ALA A 190 31.24 23.50 -26.13
C ALA A 190 30.57 22.85 -24.90
N SER A 191 29.73 23.59 -24.19
CA SER A 191 29.04 23.10 -23.00
C SER A 191 27.61 23.61 -22.94
N LEU A 192 26.67 22.71 -22.66
CA LEU A 192 25.25 23.01 -22.48
C LEU A 192 24.76 22.42 -21.16
N ASN A 193 23.86 23.13 -20.48
CA ASN A 193 23.17 22.61 -19.32
C ASN A 193 21.96 21.80 -19.80
N ILE A 194 21.83 20.58 -19.28
CA ILE A 194 20.64 19.75 -19.47
C ILE A 194 19.61 20.21 -18.43
N ASP A 195 18.40 20.49 -18.90
CA ASP A 195 17.30 20.98 -18.06
C ASP A 195 16.66 19.84 -17.27
N ASP A 196 16.49 18.66 -17.89
CA ASP A 196 15.82 17.51 -17.28
C ASP A 196 16.30 16.16 -17.85
N VAL A 197 15.93 15.06 -17.20
CA VAL A 197 16.18 13.68 -17.63
C VAL A 197 14.89 12.86 -17.63
N ASN A 198 14.63 12.17 -18.75
CA ASN A 198 13.44 11.36 -18.99
C ASN A 198 12.12 12.13 -18.69
N ASP A 199 12.08 13.41 -19.02
CA ASP A 199 10.88 14.25 -18.94
C ASP A 199 10.65 14.95 -20.29
N TRP A 200 9.44 14.83 -20.83
CA TRP A 200 9.02 15.50 -22.06
C TRP A 200 7.97 16.63 -21.83
N SER A 201 7.27 16.60 -20.69
CA SER A 201 6.02 17.30 -20.42
C SER A 201 6.19 18.78 -20.01
N HIS A 202 7.33 19.13 -19.40
CA HIS A 202 7.39 20.32 -18.51
C HIS A 202 8.09 21.58 -19.07
N GLY A 203 8.20 21.73 -20.39
CA GLY A 203 8.71 22.97 -21.01
C GLY A 203 10.24 23.12 -21.02
N SER A 204 10.97 22.11 -20.55
CA SER A 204 12.43 21.95 -20.68
C SER A 204 12.89 22.10 -22.14
N GLN A 205 13.96 22.83 -22.44
CA GLN A 205 14.43 23.03 -23.82
C GLN A 205 15.50 22.03 -24.25
N LEU A 206 16.27 21.48 -23.32
CA LEU A 206 17.29 20.47 -23.57
C LEU A 206 17.17 19.33 -22.56
N MET A 207 16.80 18.15 -23.01
CA MET A 207 16.54 16.99 -22.14
C MET A 207 17.41 15.80 -22.52
N LEU A 208 17.80 15.03 -21.50
CA LEU A 208 18.51 13.78 -21.67
C LEU A 208 17.54 12.60 -21.53
N PHE A 209 17.67 11.61 -22.39
CA PHE A 209 16.88 10.39 -22.38
C PHE A 209 17.78 9.19 -22.16
N THR A 210 17.29 8.29 -21.33
CA THR A 210 17.84 6.97 -21.08
C THR A 210 16.86 5.93 -21.63
N GLN A 211 17.29 4.68 -21.70
CA GLN A 211 16.36 3.59 -22.00
C GLN A 211 15.16 3.54 -21.02
N SER A 212 15.33 3.98 -19.77
CA SER A 212 14.29 3.94 -18.75
C SER A 212 13.14 4.89 -19.02
N PHE A 213 13.24 5.90 -19.89
CA PHE A 213 12.08 6.77 -20.15
C PHE A 213 10.86 5.93 -20.53
N GLY A 214 11.06 4.97 -21.45
CA GLY A 214 9.95 4.26 -22.10
C GLY A 214 9.22 5.22 -23.04
N MET A 215 8.87 4.79 -24.26
CA MET A 215 8.48 5.76 -25.29
C MET A 215 7.12 6.41 -25.02
N PRO A 216 7.04 7.73 -24.78
CA PRO A 216 5.85 8.49 -25.13
C PRO A 216 5.86 8.73 -26.64
N GLY A 217 4.69 9.00 -27.23
CA GLY A 217 4.55 9.28 -28.66
C GLY A 217 5.35 10.49 -29.14
N GLU A 218 5.30 10.74 -30.46
CA GLU A 218 6.07 11.75 -31.21
C GLU A 218 6.52 12.95 -30.37
N ALA A 219 7.82 12.98 -30.08
CA ALA A 219 8.47 14.09 -29.43
C ALA A 219 8.53 15.29 -30.39
N ASP A 220 7.98 16.44 -29.99
CA ASP A 220 8.16 17.74 -30.69
C ASP A 220 9.58 18.31 -30.47
N ALA A 221 10.58 17.46 -30.67
CA ALA A 221 11.97 17.89 -30.69
C ALA A 221 12.21 18.67 -31.98
N ALA A 222 13.23 19.53 -32.00
CA ALA A 222 13.77 20.16 -33.21
C ALA A 222 15.22 19.75 -33.51
N ALA A 223 15.87 19.04 -32.57
CA ALA A 223 17.16 18.38 -32.79
C ALA A 223 17.37 17.24 -31.79
N GLU A 224 18.10 16.22 -32.21
CA GLU A 224 18.53 15.11 -31.36
C GLU A 224 20.00 14.75 -31.62
N ILE A 225 20.69 14.32 -30.57
CA ILE A 225 21.95 13.58 -30.69
C ILE A 225 21.86 12.23 -29.95
N SER A 226 22.49 11.21 -30.52
CA SER A 226 22.65 9.90 -29.88
C SER A 226 24.07 9.74 -29.34
N LEU A 227 24.19 9.20 -28.13
CA LEU A 227 25.43 9.08 -27.38
C LEU A 227 25.66 7.62 -27.00
N THR A 228 26.80 7.07 -27.41
CA THR A 228 27.21 5.69 -27.05
C THR A 228 28.47 5.73 -26.18
N PRO A 229 28.60 4.88 -25.14
CA PRO A 229 29.76 4.88 -24.26
C PRO A 229 31.09 4.74 -25.02
N ALA A 230 32.07 5.57 -24.65
CA ALA A 230 33.41 5.53 -25.24
C ALA A 230 34.38 4.70 -24.37
N SER A 231 35.31 3.97 -24.99
CA SER A 231 36.27 3.09 -24.30
C SER A 231 37.24 3.81 -23.34
N GLY A 232 37.37 5.14 -23.46
CA GLY A 232 38.21 5.99 -22.61
C GLY A 232 37.44 6.74 -21.51
N GLY A 233 36.15 6.45 -21.33
CA GLY A 233 35.24 7.25 -20.51
C GLY A 233 34.55 8.35 -21.33
N GLY A 234 33.38 8.78 -20.87
CA GLY A 234 32.48 9.66 -21.63
C GLY A 234 31.69 8.91 -22.70
N TYR A 235 31.18 9.65 -23.68
CA TYR A 235 30.34 9.14 -24.77
C TYR A 235 30.85 9.66 -26.11
N THR A 236 30.55 8.94 -27.18
CA THR A 236 30.75 9.40 -28.57
C THR A 236 29.40 9.79 -29.15
N VAL A 237 29.33 10.93 -29.82
CA VAL A 237 28.16 11.31 -30.61
C VAL A 237 28.10 10.44 -31.86
N THR A 238 27.11 9.56 -31.96
CA THR A 238 26.96 8.64 -33.10
C THR A 238 25.98 9.13 -34.15
N HIS A 239 25.08 10.03 -33.76
CA HIS A 239 24.07 10.61 -34.63
C HIS A 239 23.78 12.05 -34.17
N ALA A 240 23.60 12.98 -35.11
CA ALA A 240 23.21 14.36 -34.82
C ALA A 240 22.33 14.95 -35.93
N VAL A 241 21.05 15.18 -35.66
CA VAL A 241 20.05 15.56 -36.69
C VAL A 241 19.06 16.61 -36.22
N SER A 242 18.47 17.34 -37.18
CA SER A 242 17.45 18.39 -36.95
C SER A 242 16.03 18.01 -37.40
N ASP A 243 15.85 16.87 -38.07
CA ASP A 243 14.57 16.33 -38.58
C ASP A 243 14.70 14.78 -38.59
N ASP A 244 13.61 14.04 -38.37
CA ASP A 244 13.52 12.57 -38.04
C ASP A 244 13.34 12.21 -36.55
N LEU A 245 12.61 13.04 -35.81
CA LEU A 245 12.51 12.99 -34.35
C LEU A 245 11.32 12.12 -33.92
N THR A 246 11.46 10.82 -34.12
CA THR A 246 10.37 9.88 -33.78
C THR A 246 10.84 8.62 -33.06
N PHE A 247 12.15 8.39 -32.93
CA PHE A 247 12.62 7.15 -32.34
C PHE A 247 14.09 7.22 -31.89
N LEU A 248 14.32 7.24 -30.58
CA LEU A 248 15.61 6.89 -29.97
C LEU A 248 15.52 5.46 -29.42
N PRO A 249 15.82 4.40 -30.21
CA PRO A 249 15.98 3.07 -29.66
C PRO A 249 17.30 3.03 -28.89
N LEU A 250 17.25 3.49 -27.65
CA LEU A 250 18.42 3.48 -26.79
C LEU A 250 18.71 2.04 -26.35
N ALA A 251 19.91 1.55 -26.66
CA ALA A 251 20.46 0.41 -25.97
C ALA A 251 20.62 0.74 -24.47
N PRO A 252 20.79 -0.26 -23.59
CA PRO A 252 20.82 -0.03 -22.13
C PRO A 252 21.81 1.05 -21.66
N ASP A 253 22.95 1.20 -22.35
CA ASP A 253 24.00 2.16 -22.00
C ASP A 253 24.05 3.38 -22.94
N ASP A 254 23.18 3.43 -23.97
CA ASP A 254 23.08 4.58 -24.86
C ASP A 254 22.23 5.68 -24.22
N LEU A 255 22.57 6.93 -24.53
CA LEU A 255 21.80 8.10 -24.13
C LEU A 255 21.34 8.86 -25.37
N GLY A 256 20.19 9.52 -25.26
CA GLY A 256 19.72 10.50 -26.22
C GLY A 256 19.73 11.89 -25.60
N VAL A 257 19.98 12.92 -26.39
CA VAL A 257 19.75 14.31 -25.97
C VAL A 257 18.87 14.94 -27.01
N ALA A 258 17.69 15.41 -26.60
CA ALA A 258 16.75 16.08 -27.48
C ALA A 258 16.59 17.54 -27.07
N ALA A 259 16.38 18.39 -28.06
CA ALA A 259 16.32 19.83 -27.87
C ALA A 259 15.20 20.46 -28.68
N ARG A 260 14.63 21.55 -28.17
CA ARG A 260 13.64 22.39 -28.86
C ARG A 260 14.01 23.87 -28.84
N GLY A 261 13.42 24.64 -29.73
CA GLY A 261 13.64 26.08 -29.82
C GLY A 261 15.12 26.44 -30.01
N SER A 262 15.61 27.43 -29.26
CA SER A 262 17.01 27.88 -29.34
C SER A 262 18.03 26.83 -28.90
N ALA A 263 17.65 25.90 -28.02
CA ALA A 263 18.54 24.84 -27.57
C ALA A 263 18.91 23.86 -28.69
N ALA A 264 18.01 23.64 -29.66
CA ALA A 264 18.27 22.79 -30.82
C ALA A 264 19.42 23.35 -31.69
N VAL A 265 19.42 24.67 -31.92
CA VAL A 265 20.48 25.35 -32.65
C VAL A 265 21.81 25.26 -31.89
N ALA A 266 21.77 25.46 -30.57
CA ALA A 266 22.97 25.37 -29.74
C ALA A 266 23.54 23.94 -29.69
N LEU A 267 22.69 22.92 -29.64
CA LEU A 267 23.07 21.51 -29.63
C LEU A 267 23.82 21.14 -30.93
N LEU A 268 23.22 21.36 -32.09
CA LEU A 268 23.82 20.95 -33.37
C LEU A 268 25.01 21.82 -33.80
N HIS A 269 25.15 23.04 -33.28
CA HIS A 269 26.35 23.86 -33.49
C HIS A 269 27.51 23.43 -32.59
N GLY A 270 27.22 22.92 -31.39
CA GLY A 270 28.23 22.55 -30.39
C GLY A 270 28.74 21.12 -30.49
N PHE A 271 27.93 20.21 -31.03
CA PHE A 271 28.14 18.77 -30.97
C PHE A 271 27.87 18.12 -32.33
N HIS A 272 28.87 17.41 -32.85
CA HIS A 272 28.83 16.76 -34.18
C HIS A 272 29.15 15.27 -34.06
N GLU A 273 28.73 14.49 -35.05
CA GLU A 273 29.06 13.06 -35.13
C GLU A 273 30.58 12.82 -35.04
N GLY A 274 30.98 11.87 -34.20
CA GLY A 274 32.37 11.56 -33.88
C GLY A 274 32.97 12.36 -32.72
N ASP A 275 32.30 13.41 -32.23
CA ASP A 275 32.75 14.14 -31.05
C ASP A 275 32.73 13.23 -29.82
N THR A 276 33.74 13.38 -28.96
CA THR A 276 33.70 12.81 -27.61
C THR A 276 33.08 13.83 -26.67
N VAL A 277 32.11 13.40 -25.88
CA VAL A 277 31.39 14.22 -24.92
C VAL A 277 31.50 13.64 -23.51
N THR A 278 31.50 14.50 -22.52
CA THR A 278 31.43 14.13 -21.11
C THR A 278 30.16 14.71 -20.50
N ILE A 279 29.51 13.92 -19.65
CA ILE A 279 28.37 14.36 -18.86
C ILE A 279 28.85 14.54 -17.43
N ALA A 280 28.62 15.73 -16.87
CA ALA A 280 28.85 16.01 -15.47
C ALA A 280 27.52 16.32 -14.80
N GLN A 281 27.22 15.61 -13.70
CA GLN A 281 26.03 15.82 -12.89
C GLN A 281 26.39 16.08 -11.44
N THR A 282 25.60 16.92 -10.77
CA THR A 282 25.74 17.23 -9.34
C THR A 282 24.38 17.12 -8.67
N LEU A 283 24.25 16.22 -7.70
CA LEU A 283 23.05 16.11 -6.85
C LEU A 283 23.34 16.62 -5.43
N THR A 284 22.55 17.54 -4.92
CA THR A 284 22.65 18.02 -3.53
C THR A 284 21.51 17.41 -2.71
N PRO A 285 21.75 16.91 -1.47
CA PRO A 285 23.03 16.88 -0.77
C PRO A 285 24.03 15.87 -1.35
N GLN A 286 25.32 16.18 -1.23
CA GLN A 286 26.40 15.32 -1.69
C GLN A 286 26.62 14.16 -0.71
N ILE A 287 26.39 12.94 -1.19
CA ILE A 287 26.63 11.70 -0.44
C ILE A 287 27.63 10.85 -1.22
N ALA A 288 28.63 10.31 -0.53
CA ALA A 288 29.63 9.44 -1.16
C ALA A 288 28.98 8.16 -1.71
N GLY A 289 29.33 7.80 -2.96
CA GLY A 289 28.86 6.61 -3.64
C GLY A 289 27.33 6.51 -3.72
N LEU A 290 26.71 7.65 -3.99
CA LEU A 290 25.27 7.73 -4.19
C LEU A 290 24.83 6.75 -5.30
N ARG A 291 23.87 5.87 -4.96
CA ARG A 291 23.42 4.78 -5.85
C ARG A 291 21.91 4.72 -6.01
N GLU A 292 21.16 5.00 -4.96
CA GLU A 292 19.71 4.96 -5.00
C GLU A 292 19.18 6.30 -4.47
N GLY A 293 18.01 6.69 -4.93
CA GLY A 293 17.28 7.82 -4.40
C GLY A 293 15.87 7.88 -4.94
N VAL A 294 14.94 8.28 -4.09
CA VAL A 294 13.53 8.36 -4.46
C VAL A 294 12.87 9.57 -3.82
N GLY A 295 12.02 10.22 -4.59
CA GLY A 295 11.20 11.33 -4.16
C GLY A 295 10.18 10.94 -3.10
N GLY A 296 9.64 11.95 -2.43
CA GLY A 296 8.49 11.80 -1.56
C GLY A 296 8.24 13.10 -0.82
N GLY A 297 8.11 12.98 0.49
CA GLY A 297 7.86 14.08 1.40
C GLY A 297 6.42 14.09 1.91
N PRO A 298 6.13 14.96 2.89
CA PRO A 298 7.07 15.90 3.52
C PRO A 298 8.11 15.23 4.41
N VAL A 299 9.21 15.94 4.71
CA VAL A 299 10.06 15.63 5.87
C VAL A 299 9.23 15.78 7.14
N LEU A 300 9.26 14.78 8.02
CA LEU A 300 8.49 14.71 9.25
C LEU A 300 9.35 15.00 10.48
N LEU A 301 10.59 14.51 10.49
CA LEU A 301 11.55 14.69 11.58
C LEU A 301 12.89 15.15 11.02
N ARG A 302 13.60 15.98 11.80
CA ARG A 302 15.00 16.33 11.55
C ARG A 302 15.75 16.35 12.88
N ASN A 303 16.85 15.60 12.98
CA ASN A 303 17.65 15.48 14.21
C ASN A 303 16.86 15.07 15.47
N GLY A 304 15.77 14.32 15.30
CA GLY A 304 14.89 13.84 16.38
C GLY A 304 13.71 14.75 16.70
N ASP A 305 13.67 15.95 16.13
CA ASP A 305 12.62 16.93 16.37
C ASP A 305 11.59 16.95 15.22
N PRO A 306 10.29 17.18 15.51
CA PRO A 306 9.28 17.45 14.49
C PRO A 306 9.70 18.58 13.55
N TYR A 307 9.54 18.36 12.26
CA TYR A 307 9.87 19.33 11.22
C TYR A 307 8.64 19.64 10.37
N GLU A 308 8.35 20.93 10.20
CA GLU A 308 7.32 21.41 9.28
C GLU A 308 7.98 21.73 7.95
N ASP A 309 7.80 20.83 6.97
CA ASP A 309 8.36 20.98 5.63
C ASP A 309 7.65 22.12 4.87
N PRO A 310 8.37 23.19 4.46
CA PRO A 310 7.78 24.31 3.74
C PRO A 310 7.27 23.93 2.34
N ASP A 311 7.82 22.88 1.73
CA ASP A 311 7.54 22.45 0.37
C ASP A 311 6.83 21.09 0.35
N ALA A 312 6.03 20.82 1.38
CA ALA A 312 5.27 19.59 1.54
C ALA A 312 4.37 19.29 0.32
N PRO A 313 4.44 18.07 -0.28
CA PRO A 313 3.43 17.64 -1.25
C PRO A 313 2.07 17.50 -0.58
N SER A 314 0.99 17.84 -1.30
CA SER A 314 -0.40 17.78 -0.80
C SER A 314 -0.57 18.35 0.63
N PRO A 315 -0.21 19.62 0.88
CA PRO A 315 -0.20 20.21 2.21
C PRO A 315 -1.57 20.16 2.92
N GLU A 316 -2.66 20.08 2.16
CA GLU A 316 -4.02 19.89 2.65
C GLU A 316 -4.23 18.59 3.43
N GLU A 317 -3.40 17.57 3.25
CA GLU A 317 -3.51 16.29 3.96
C GLU A 317 -2.89 16.33 5.36
N ARG A 318 -2.16 17.41 5.72
CA ARG A 318 -1.37 17.49 6.96
C ARG A 318 -2.14 17.05 8.21
N ASP A 319 -3.34 17.59 8.40
CA ASP A 319 -4.18 17.38 9.60
C ASP A 319 -5.34 16.41 9.35
N VAL A 320 -5.33 15.69 8.23
CA VAL A 320 -6.35 14.70 7.88
C VAL A 320 -5.85 13.32 8.30
N ARG A 321 -6.71 12.53 8.96
CA ARG A 321 -6.40 11.13 9.23
C ARG A 321 -6.47 10.34 7.94
N TYR A 322 -5.35 9.74 7.56
CA TYR A 322 -5.19 9.13 6.25
C TYR A 322 -4.35 7.85 6.35
N PRO A 323 -4.41 6.95 5.34
CA PRO A 323 -3.37 5.96 5.14
C PRO A 323 -2.06 6.67 4.79
N LEU A 324 -0.96 6.30 5.45
CA LEU A 324 0.35 6.93 5.25
C LEU A 324 1.46 5.89 5.13
N THR A 325 2.44 6.21 4.30
CA THR A 325 3.69 5.47 4.12
C THR A 325 4.87 6.39 4.45
N GLY A 326 5.94 5.86 5.04
CA GLY A 326 7.12 6.65 5.37
C GLY A 326 8.35 5.81 5.69
N ALA A 327 9.49 6.50 5.77
CA ALA A 327 10.74 5.94 6.25
C ALA A 327 11.38 6.85 7.31
N GLY A 328 12.12 6.25 8.24
CA GLY A 328 12.90 6.96 9.25
C GLY A 328 14.20 6.25 9.56
N THR A 329 15.22 7.00 10.01
CA THR A 329 16.56 6.48 10.32
C THR A 329 17.02 6.88 11.70
N SER A 330 17.77 6.01 12.37
CA SER A 330 18.34 6.32 13.69
C SER A 330 19.44 7.37 13.58
N ALA A 331 19.72 8.10 14.67
CA ALA A 331 20.75 9.14 14.70
C ALA A 331 22.16 8.65 14.31
N ASP A 332 22.46 7.37 14.56
CA ASP A 332 23.73 6.74 14.19
C ASP A 332 23.73 6.14 12.78
N GLY A 333 22.63 6.25 12.03
CA GLY A 333 22.45 5.70 10.69
C GLY A 333 22.45 4.17 10.63
N SER A 334 22.34 3.48 11.77
CA SER A 334 22.42 2.01 11.80
C SER A 334 21.09 1.31 11.55
N THR A 335 19.97 1.99 11.79
CA THR A 335 18.62 1.41 11.67
C THR A 335 17.78 2.25 10.70
N LEU A 336 17.08 1.56 9.79
CA LEU A 336 16.01 2.11 8.97
C LEU A 336 14.68 1.48 9.40
N TRP A 337 13.65 2.31 9.53
CA TRP A 337 12.27 1.89 9.67
C TRP A 337 11.50 2.25 8.41
N LEU A 338 10.84 1.26 7.80
CA LEU A 338 9.80 1.47 6.79
C LEU A 338 8.46 1.24 7.48
N VAL A 339 7.52 2.17 7.34
CA VAL A 339 6.26 2.12 8.09
C VAL A 339 5.09 2.43 7.17
N THR A 340 4.04 1.63 7.28
CA THR A 340 2.72 1.97 6.74
C THR A 340 1.68 1.96 7.85
N VAL A 341 0.74 2.90 7.78
CA VAL A 341 -0.44 2.96 8.65
C VAL A 341 -1.66 2.89 7.76
N ASP A 342 -2.51 1.88 7.97
CA ASP A 342 -3.75 1.73 7.20
C ASP A 342 -4.74 2.85 7.55
N GLY A 343 -5.69 3.14 6.66
CA GLY A 343 -6.72 4.16 6.89
C GLY A 343 -7.94 3.98 5.98
N ARG A 344 -8.92 4.89 6.08
CA ARG A 344 -10.20 4.85 5.31
C ARG A 344 -11.03 3.57 5.52
N ALA A 345 -10.72 2.77 6.52
CA ALA A 345 -11.48 1.60 6.92
C ALA A 345 -11.81 1.70 8.42
N PRO A 346 -12.79 2.54 8.84
CA PRO A 346 -12.96 2.92 10.25
C PRO A 346 -13.16 1.76 11.24
N ALA A 347 -13.67 0.62 10.76
CA ALA A 347 -13.80 -0.59 11.57
C ALA A 347 -12.46 -1.29 11.87
N ARG A 348 -11.40 -0.95 11.14
CA ARG A 348 -10.07 -1.59 11.20
C ARG A 348 -8.94 -0.61 11.48
N SER A 349 -8.89 0.49 10.72
CA SER A 349 -7.91 1.55 10.91
C SER A 349 -8.49 2.90 10.50
N VAL A 350 -8.51 3.84 11.44
CA VAL A 350 -8.99 5.21 11.20
C VAL A 350 -7.94 6.12 10.52
N GLY A 351 -6.70 5.64 10.36
CA GLY A 351 -5.59 6.43 9.84
C GLY A 351 -5.05 7.46 10.84
N VAL A 352 -3.96 8.11 10.45
CA VAL A 352 -3.25 9.10 11.28
C VAL A 352 -2.95 10.36 10.47
N THR A 353 -2.72 11.47 11.16
CA THR A 353 -2.27 12.72 10.54
C THR A 353 -0.75 12.70 10.33
N ARG A 354 -0.20 13.59 9.50
CA ARG A 354 1.26 13.66 9.30
C ARG A 354 2.03 13.97 10.59
N PRO A 355 1.59 14.91 11.47
CA PRO A 355 2.22 15.09 12.78
C PRO A 355 2.17 13.85 13.67
N MET A 356 1.05 13.11 13.67
CA MET A 356 0.96 11.84 14.40
C MET A 356 1.94 10.81 13.83
N PHE A 357 2.13 10.77 12.51
CA PHE A 357 3.05 9.85 11.86
C PHE A 357 4.53 10.19 12.15
N GLY A 358 4.90 11.48 12.16
CA GLY A 358 6.20 11.93 12.64
C GLY A 358 6.44 11.54 14.10
N ALA A 359 5.43 11.71 14.98
CA ALA A 359 5.52 11.29 16.38
C ALA A 359 5.71 9.77 16.55
N LEU A 360 5.17 8.95 15.63
CA LEU A 360 5.44 7.51 15.61
C LEU A 360 6.92 7.22 15.31
N PHE A 361 7.50 7.85 14.28
CA PHE A 361 8.93 7.71 14.00
C PHE A 361 9.80 8.14 15.18
N ALA A 362 9.45 9.24 15.86
CA ALA A 362 10.17 9.69 17.05
C ALA A 362 10.08 8.65 18.18
N ALA A 363 8.90 8.05 18.39
CA ALA A 363 8.71 6.97 19.37
C ALA A 363 9.47 5.68 19.03
N LEU A 364 9.72 5.42 17.74
CA LEU A 364 10.57 4.32 17.27
C LEU A 364 12.07 4.61 17.45
N GLY A 365 12.45 5.87 17.71
CA GLY A 365 13.84 6.30 17.86
C GLY A 365 14.48 6.84 16.57
N ALA A 366 13.69 7.22 15.58
CA ALA A 366 14.20 7.88 14.38
C ALA A 366 14.63 9.32 14.68
N ALA A 367 15.78 9.73 14.12
CA ALA A 367 16.25 11.10 14.11
C ALA A 367 15.75 11.85 12.88
N ASP A 368 15.84 11.23 11.71
CA ASP A 368 15.34 11.79 10.46
C ASP A 368 14.24 10.89 9.91
N ALA A 369 13.14 11.47 9.44
CA ALA A 369 12.03 10.74 8.85
C ALA A 369 11.30 11.57 7.82
N MET A 370 10.74 10.91 6.80
CA MET A 370 9.89 11.53 5.79
C MET A 370 8.74 10.61 5.39
N ALA A 371 7.66 11.22 4.89
CA ALA A 371 6.54 10.51 4.30
C ALA A 371 6.77 10.25 2.80
N PHE A 372 5.90 9.41 2.25
CA PHE A 372 5.79 9.04 0.84
C PHE A 372 4.33 9.20 0.39
N ASP A 373 4.03 8.88 -0.88
CA ASP A 373 2.67 8.93 -1.41
C ASP A 373 1.69 8.15 -0.52
N SER A 374 0.50 8.72 -0.38
CA SER A 374 -0.44 8.41 0.70
C SER A 374 -1.74 7.79 0.15
N GLY A 375 -2.68 7.46 1.04
CA GLY A 375 -4.02 7.05 0.61
C GLY A 375 -4.08 5.63 0.02
N GLY A 376 -4.58 5.50 -1.21
CA GLY A 376 -4.69 4.17 -1.84
C GLY A 376 -3.36 3.62 -2.33
N SER A 377 -2.32 4.46 -2.42
CA SER A 377 -0.96 4.04 -2.74
C SER A 377 -0.25 3.43 -1.53
N THR A 378 -0.72 3.69 -0.29
CA THR A 378 -0.10 3.21 0.94
C THR A 378 -0.07 1.69 0.98
N GLU A 379 1.13 1.15 0.76
CA GLU A 379 1.33 -0.27 0.67
C GLU A 379 2.71 -0.68 1.16
N MET A 380 2.76 -1.84 1.83
CA MET A 380 3.97 -2.55 2.21
C MET A 380 3.83 -3.98 1.70
N VAL A 381 4.90 -4.51 1.12
CA VAL A 381 5.02 -5.92 0.74
C VAL A 381 6.17 -6.55 1.50
N ILE A 382 6.03 -7.81 1.87
CA ILE A 382 7.06 -8.61 2.53
C ILE A 382 7.16 -9.97 1.86
N ARG A 383 8.38 -10.50 1.73
CA ARG A 383 8.60 -11.92 1.52
C ARG A 383 8.82 -12.55 2.88
N ARG A 384 7.80 -13.27 3.36
CA ARG A 384 7.95 -13.97 4.63
C ARG A 384 9.06 -15.01 4.48
N LEU A 385 9.79 -15.22 5.55
CA LEU A 385 11.00 -16.03 5.55
C LEU A 385 10.83 -17.46 5.02
N GLY A 386 11.43 -17.76 3.86
CA GLY A 386 11.32 -19.06 3.20
C GLY A 386 10.12 -19.20 2.26
N ASP A 387 9.29 -18.17 2.10
CA ASP A 387 8.32 -18.11 1.01
C ASP A 387 9.03 -17.72 -0.30
N ASP A 388 8.54 -18.27 -1.42
CA ASP A 388 9.09 -17.99 -2.74
C ASP A 388 8.59 -16.65 -3.32
N THR A 389 7.46 -16.16 -2.79
CA THR A 389 6.76 -14.97 -3.29
C THR A 389 6.55 -13.94 -2.20
N VAL A 390 6.45 -12.68 -2.60
CA VAL A 390 6.04 -11.58 -1.73
C VAL A 390 4.54 -11.62 -1.46
N THR A 391 4.13 -11.01 -0.36
CA THR A 391 2.74 -10.82 0.04
C THR A 391 2.52 -9.39 0.50
N VAL A 392 1.36 -8.82 0.21
CA VAL A 392 0.96 -7.50 0.73
C VAL A 392 0.79 -7.59 2.25
N ALA A 393 1.51 -6.76 2.99
CA ALA A 393 1.67 -6.84 4.44
C ALA A 393 0.73 -5.91 5.24
N ASN A 394 0.05 -5.01 4.54
CA ASN A 394 -0.97 -4.13 5.09
C ASN A 394 -2.26 -4.28 4.28
N VAL A 395 -3.28 -3.45 4.52
CA VAL A 395 -4.51 -3.50 3.74
C VAL A 395 -4.70 -2.21 2.94
N PRO A 396 -4.43 -2.24 1.63
CA PRO A 396 -4.61 -1.10 0.73
C PRO A 396 -6.03 -0.54 0.81
N SER A 397 -6.13 0.78 0.92
CA SER A 397 -7.41 1.44 1.17
C SER A 397 -8.38 1.46 -0.03
N ASP A 398 -7.87 1.18 -1.24
CA ASP A 398 -8.69 1.01 -2.44
C ASP A 398 -9.34 -0.40 -2.51
N GLY A 399 -9.12 -1.24 -1.49
CA GLY A 399 -9.57 -2.63 -1.45
C GLY A 399 -8.77 -3.54 -2.37
N ARG A 400 -7.72 -3.06 -3.02
CA ARG A 400 -6.77 -3.82 -3.85
C ARG A 400 -5.47 -3.03 -3.94
N GLU A 401 -4.40 -3.70 -4.37
CA GLU A 401 -3.16 -3.01 -4.75
C GLU A 401 -3.47 -1.94 -5.81
N ARG A 402 -2.96 -0.75 -5.58
CA ARG A 402 -2.99 0.34 -6.54
C ARG A 402 -1.78 0.19 -7.47
N SER A 403 -1.99 0.46 -8.74
CA SER A 403 -0.89 0.61 -9.69
C SER A 403 -0.16 1.92 -9.39
N ILE A 404 1.12 1.85 -9.05
CA ILE A 404 1.98 2.98 -8.65
C ILE A 404 3.18 3.12 -9.61
N ALA A 405 3.91 4.23 -9.51
CA ALA A 405 5.02 4.53 -10.40
C ALA A 405 6.37 3.96 -9.91
N ASP A 406 6.60 3.92 -8.60
CA ASP A 406 7.88 3.48 -8.02
C ASP A 406 7.73 2.92 -6.59
N GLY A 407 8.82 2.34 -6.09
CA GLY A 407 8.91 1.77 -4.75
C GLY A 407 10.33 1.71 -4.22
N LEU A 408 10.42 1.63 -2.89
CA LEU A 408 11.68 1.45 -2.15
C LEU A 408 11.72 0.04 -1.56
N PHE A 409 12.77 -0.71 -1.91
CA PHE A 409 12.90 -2.12 -1.59
C PHE A 409 14.13 -2.40 -0.73
N VAL A 410 14.00 -3.40 0.14
CA VAL A 410 15.07 -4.03 0.89
C VAL A 410 15.36 -5.38 0.24
N VAL A 411 16.63 -5.65 -0.06
CA VAL A 411 17.06 -6.87 -0.77
C VAL A 411 18.11 -7.60 0.06
N ASN A 412 17.98 -8.93 0.13
CA ASN A 412 19.00 -9.82 0.68
C ASN A 412 20.03 -10.17 -0.42
N THR A 413 21.25 -9.66 -0.28
CA THR A 413 22.34 -9.84 -1.26
C THR A 413 23.19 -11.09 -1.00
N ALA A 414 22.89 -11.85 0.06
CA ALA A 414 23.59 -13.10 0.33
C ALA A 414 23.40 -14.10 -0.81
N GLN A 415 24.47 -14.80 -1.16
CA GLN A 415 24.39 -15.89 -2.14
C GLN A 415 23.67 -17.09 -1.52
N PRO A 416 22.71 -17.72 -2.25
CA PRO A 416 22.04 -18.92 -1.77
C PRO A 416 23.02 -20.05 -1.43
N GLY A 417 22.82 -20.68 -0.29
CA GLY A 417 23.61 -21.76 0.26
C GLY A 417 22.80 -23.05 0.47
N PRO A 418 23.41 -24.07 1.09
CA PRO A 418 22.72 -25.33 1.41
C PRO A 418 21.63 -25.12 2.48
N PRO A 419 20.59 -25.98 2.52
CA PRO A 419 19.53 -25.88 3.51
C PRO A 419 20.08 -26.09 4.93
N THR A 420 19.64 -25.26 5.88
CA THR A 420 20.12 -25.33 7.27
C THR A 420 18.99 -25.48 8.29
N ARG A 421 17.83 -24.83 8.07
CA ARG A 421 16.73 -24.80 9.05
C ARG A 421 15.37 -24.83 8.38
N LEU A 422 14.37 -25.32 9.13
CA LEU A 422 12.96 -25.26 8.76
C LEU A 422 12.28 -24.10 9.51
N VAL A 423 11.66 -23.21 8.74
CA VAL A 423 10.76 -22.15 9.22
C VAL A 423 9.37 -22.74 9.33
N MET A 424 8.85 -22.89 10.54
CA MET A 424 7.53 -23.45 10.80
C MET A 424 6.51 -22.34 11.06
N ARG A 425 5.29 -22.50 10.55
CA ARG A 425 4.18 -21.56 10.78
C ARG A 425 2.87 -22.31 10.98
N ALA A 426 2.01 -21.77 11.84
CA ALA A 426 0.63 -22.17 12.00
C ALA A 426 -0.28 -20.94 11.97
N SER A 427 -1.53 -21.10 11.57
CA SER A 427 -2.53 -20.01 11.53
C SER A 427 -2.97 -19.55 12.92
N SER A 428 -2.63 -20.30 13.97
CA SER A 428 -2.99 -19.99 15.36
C SER A 428 -1.96 -20.59 16.33
N PRO A 429 -1.65 -19.90 17.45
CA PRO A 429 -0.77 -20.44 18.50
C PRO A 429 -1.47 -21.49 19.38
N ALA A 430 -2.80 -21.59 19.31
CA ALA A 430 -3.60 -22.59 20.02
C ALA A 430 -4.54 -23.36 19.09
N VAL A 431 -4.94 -24.54 19.52
CA VAL A 431 -6.00 -25.34 18.89
C VAL A 431 -6.91 -25.94 19.96
N LEU A 432 -8.21 -25.91 19.73
CA LEU A 432 -9.19 -26.52 20.64
C LEU A 432 -9.12 -28.04 20.54
N VAL A 433 -9.22 -28.75 21.66
CA VAL A 433 -9.35 -30.21 21.69
C VAL A 433 -10.43 -30.68 20.70
N GLY A 434 -10.08 -31.66 19.86
CA GLY A 434 -10.93 -32.20 18.80
C GLY A 434 -10.89 -31.44 17.48
N SER A 435 -10.28 -30.25 17.43
CA SER A 435 -10.09 -29.47 16.20
C SER A 435 -8.75 -29.76 15.51
N HIS A 436 -8.62 -29.28 14.27
CA HIS A 436 -7.42 -29.38 13.46
C HIS A 436 -6.67 -28.05 13.35
N LEU A 437 -5.37 -28.14 13.07
CA LEU A 437 -4.52 -26.98 12.79
C LEU A 437 -3.49 -27.33 11.71
N ASP A 438 -3.44 -26.52 10.65
CA ASP A 438 -2.43 -26.66 9.62
C ASP A 438 -1.09 -26.06 10.08
N VAL A 439 -0.05 -26.89 10.05
CA VAL A 439 1.34 -26.51 10.30
C VAL A 439 2.11 -26.61 8.99
N THR A 440 2.65 -25.50 8.54
CA THR A 440 3.47 -25.43 7.34
C THR A 440 4.94 -25.33 7.71
N ALA A 441 5.81 -25.86 6.84
CA ALA A 441 7.25 -25.71 6.95
C ALA A 441 7.84 -25.22 5.62
N ARG A 442 8.84 -24.33 5.71
CA ARG A 442 9.67 -23.85 4.60
C ARG A 442 11.13 -24.02 4.96
N ILE A 443 11.99 -24.21 3.97
CA ILE A 443 13.42 -24.42 4.21
C ILE A 443 14.17 -23.17 3.80
N VAL A 444 15.11 -22.75 4.65
CA VAL A 444 16.04 -21.67 4.35
C VAL A 444 17.48 -22.10 4.63
N ASP A 445 18.41 -21.36 4.03
CA ASP A 445 19.84 -21.52 4.25
C ASP A 445 20.33 -20.72 5.47
N ALA A 446 21.67 -20.66 5.66
CA ALA A 446 22.30 -19.92 6.75
C ALA A 446 22.14 -18.38 6.66
N HIS A 447 21.70 -17.87 5.52
CA HIS A 447 21.50 -16.47 5.22
C HIS A 447 20.03 -16.15 4.93
N ASP A 448 19.12 -17.02 5.39
CA ASP A 448 17.68 -16.85 5.30
C ASP A 448 17.13 -16.78 3.86
N GLN A 449 17.88 -17.25 2.86
CA GLN A 449 17.36 -17.41 1.50
C GLN A 449 16.46 -18.65 1.41
N PRO A 450 15.34 -18.60 0.67
CA PRO A 450 14.50 -19.77 0.43
C PRO A 450 15.29 -20.82 -0.35
N VAL A 451 15.17 -22.09 0.06
CA VAL A 451 15.82 -23.22 -0.60
C VAL A 451 14.76 -24.21 -1.10
N PRO A 452 14.67 -24.45 -2.43
CA PRO A 452 13.80 -25.48 -2.96
C PRO A 452 14.19 -26.87 -2.44
N PHE A 453 13.20 -27.65 -2.00
CA PHE A 453 13.44 -28.99 -1.47
C PHE A 453 12.41 -30.00 -2.01
N ASN A 454 12.93 -31.10 -2.56
CA ASN A 454 12.13 -32.14 -3.20
C ASN A 454 12.01 -33.44 -2.37
N GLY A 455 12.51 -33.45 -1.13
CA GLY A 455 12.39 -34.61 -0.23
C GLY A 455 11.11 -34.61 0.60
N ALA A 456 10.93 -35.63 1.42
CA ALA A 456 9.80 -35.71 2.35
C ALA A 456 10.05 -34.87 3.62
N LEU A 457 8.99 -34.22 4.10
CA LEU A 457 8.96 -33.60 5.43
C LEU A 457 8.53 -34.65 6.45
N GLU A 458 9.30 -34.80 7.52
CA GLU A 458 9.01 -35.73 8.61
C GLU A 458 8.50 -34.95 9.83
N PHE A 459 7.19 -34.95 10.04
CA PHE A 459 6.56 -34.29 11.18
C PHE A 459 6.43 -35.23 12.38
N SER A 460 6.52 -34.65 13.58
CA SER A 460 6.24 -35.32 14.85
C SER A 460 5.65 -34.33 15.86
N ALA A 461 4.83 -34.82 16.79
CA ALA A 461 4.23 -34.03 17.85
C ALA A 461 4.53 -34.66 19.22
N THR A 462 4.97 -33.84 20.17
CA THR A 462 5.30 -34.28 21.53
C THR A 462 4.58 -33.40 22.56
N PRO A 463 3.85 -34.00 23.54
CA PRO A 463 3.69 -35.43 23.76
C PRO A 463 2.60 -36.03 22.83
N ALA A 464 2.81 -37.25 22.35
CA ALA A 464 1.97 -37.86 21.31
C ALA A 464 0.50 -38.16 21.74
N ASN A 465 0.23 -38.17 23.05
CA ASN A 465 -1.13 -38.24 23.58
C ASN A 465 -1.89 -36.91 23.45
N ALA A 466 -1.18 -35.77 23.50
CA ALA A 466 -1.79 -34.44 23.41
C ALA A 466 -2.16 -34.06 21.98
N ALA A 467 -1.35 -34.45 20.99
CA ALA A 467 -1.67 -34.25 19.58
C ALA A 467 -0.95 -35.26 18.66
N THR A 468 -1.52 -35.43 17.47
CA THR A 468 -0.88 -36.15 16.35
C THR A 468 -0.75 -35.22 15.16
N VAL A 469 0.32 -35.34 14.37
CA VAL A 469 0.53 -34.57 13.14
C VAL A 469 0.80 -35.53 11.99
N ASP A 470 0.17 -35.30 10.83
CA ASP A 470 0.37 -36.13 9.65
C ASP A 470 1.52 -35.63 8.75
N ALA A 471 1.80 -36.37 7.66
CA ALA A 471 2.86 -36.01 6.72
C ALA A 471 2.59 -34.73 5.92
N LYS A 472 1.36 -34.21 5.95
CA LYS A 472 0.98 -32.93 5.32
C LYS A 472 1.06 -31.76 6.30
N GLY A 473 1.37 -32.02 7.57
CA GLY A 473 1.43 -31.01 8.62
C GLY A 473 0.08 -30.72 9.27
N VAL A 474 -0.94 -31.56 9.08
CA VAL A 474 -2.24 -31.38 9.75
C VAL A 474 -2.14 -31.93 11.17
N LEU A 475 -2.22 -31.04 12.16
CA LEU A 475 -2.23 -31.38 13.58
C LEU A 475 -3.66 -31.64 14.04
N VAL A 476 -3.86 -32.73 14.80
CA VAL A 476 -5.12 -33.10 15.45
C VAL A 476 -4.96 -33.01 16.97
N ALA A 477 -5.71 -32.12 17.60
CA ALA A 477 -5.66 -31.88 19.04
C ALA A 477 -6.47 -32.91 19.84
N ARG A 478 -5.88 -33.49 20.89
CA ARG A 478 -6.48 -34.60 21.66
C ARG A 478 -6.59 -34.33 23.16
N GLU A 479 -5.50 -33.94 23.82
CA GLU A 479 -5.50 -33.66 25.26
C GLU A 479 -4.93 -32.26 25.52
N PRO A 480 -5.47 -31.50 26.50
CA PRO A 480 -4.97 -30.17 26.83
C PRO A 480 -3.52 -30.18 27.31
N GLY A 481 -2.74 -29.20 26.86
CA GLY A 481 -1.36 -29.01 27.25
C GLY A 481 -0.49 -28.46 26.11
N PRO A 482 0.74 -28.07 26.42
CA PRO A 482 1.70 -27.63 25.41
C PRO A 482 2.13 -28.82 24.53
N VAL A 483 2.19 -28.58 23.23
CA VAL A 483 2.67 -29.54 22.22
C VAL A 483 3.81 -28.91 21.43
N THR A 484 4.93 -29.62 21.37
CA THR A 484 6.02 -29.31 20.44
C THR A 484 5.81 -30.08 19.15
N VAL A 485 5.60 -29.36 18.05
CA VAL A 485 5.61 -29.92 16.69
C VAL A 485 7.02 -29.78 16.14
N ALA A 486 7.67 -30.88 15.78
CA ALA A 486 8.99 -30.89 15.17
C ALA A 486 8.90 -31.40 13.73
N VAL A 487 9.68 -30.78 12.84
CA VAL A 487 9.80 -31.18 11.43
C VAL A 487 11.26 -31.41 11.05
N ARG A 488 11.52 -32.44 10.25
CA ARG A 488 12.84 -32.73 9.68
C ARG A 488 12.77 -32.82 8.15
N ALA A 489 13.83 -32.34 7.50
CA ALA A 489 14.03 -32.44 6.07
C ALA A 489 15.52 -32.66 5.81
N GLY A 490 15.94 -33.93 5.70
CA GLY A 490 17.36 -34.29 5.73
C GLY A 490 18.01 -33.85 7.04
N ASP A 491 19.01 -32.97 6.94
CA ASP A 491 19.71 -32.39 8.10
C ASP A 491 19.03 -31.14 8.69
N ALA A 492 18.16 -30.48 7.91
CA ALA A 492 17.41 -29.33 8.39
C ALA A 492 16.34 -29.74 9.40
N ARG A 493 16.17 -28.92 10.44
CA ARG A 493 15.19 -29.14 11.52
C ARG A 493 14.46 -27.85 11.85
N GLY A 494 13.24 -27.98 12.36
CA GLY A 494 12.43 -26.89 12.89
C GLY A 494 11.53 -27.40 13.99
N GLU A 495 11.17 -26.50 14.92
CA GLU A 495 10.24 -26.78 16.00
C GLU A 495 9.27 -25.61 16.15
N LEU A 496 8.02 -25.92 16.52
CA LEU A 496 6.94 -24.97 16.79
C LEU A 496 6.19 -25.40 18.04
N GLN A 497 5.96 -24.48 18.98
CA GLN A 497 5.12 -24.71 20.14
C GLN A 497 3.67 -24.35 19.81
N ILE A 498 2.74 -25.25 20.14
CA ILE A 498 1.30 -25.08 19.99
C ILE A 498 0.65 -25.48 21.31
N ASP A 499 -0.28 -24.68 21.83
CA ASP A 499 -1.06 -25.12 22.99
C ASP A 499 -2.38 -25.78 22.55
N VAL A 500 -2.61 -26.99 23.05
CA VAL A 500 -3.92 -27.62 22.98
C VAL A 500 -4.75 -27.13 24.17
N VAL A 501 -5.90 -26.51 23.89
CA VAL A 501 -6.78 -25.93 24.91
C VAL A 501 -8.12 -26.64 24.96
N SER A 502 -8.75 -26.71 26.13
CA SER A 502 -10.12 -27.25 26.31
C SER A 502 -11.18 -26.16 26.51
N HIS A 503 -10.76 -24.89 26.60
CA HIS A 503 -11.66 -23.77 26.87
C HIS A 503 -11.39 -22.63 25.90
N VAL A 504 -12.45 -21.90 25.56
CA VAL A 504 -12.41 -20.65 24.81
C VAL A 504 -12.82 -19.53 25.77
N ASP A 505 -12.00 -18.49 25.91
CA ASP A 505 -12.30 -17.36 26.80
C ASP A 505 -13.23 -16.34 26.13
N THR A 506 -12.98 -16.05 24.84
CA THR A 506 -13.81 -15.13 24.05
C THR A 506 -14.21 -15.77 22.73
N LEU A 507 -15.51 -15.70 22.42
CA LEU A 507 -16.07 -16.12 21.15
C LEU A 507 -16.74 -14.92 20.47
N ARG A 508 -16.58 -14.79 19.16
CA ARG A 508 -17.28 -13.79 18.35
C ARG A 508 -17.85 -14.44 17.10
N ILE A 509 -19.06 -14.01 16.72
CA ILE A 509 -19.63 -14.37 15.42
C ILE A 509 -19.04 -13.40 14.39
N ALA A 510 -18.37 -13.94 13.39
CA ALA A 510 -17.78 -13.21 12.27
C ALA A 510 -18.72 -13.25 11.04
N ASN A 511 -18.40 -12.42 10.05
CA ASN A 511 -19.19 -12.25 8.82
C ASN A 511 -20.64 -11.78 9.05
N VAL A 512 -20.89 -11.08 10.15
CA VAL A 512 -22.21 -10.48 10.40
C VAL A 512 -22.39 -9.26 9.49
N ALA A 513 -23.28 -9.37 8.51
CA ALA A 513 -23.63 -8.25 7.65
C ALA A 513 -24.48 -7.21 8.42
N ARG A 514 -24.35 -5.93 8.04
CA ARG A 514 -25.23 -4.86 8.55
C ARG A 514 -26.71 -5.16 8.27
N ALA A 515 -26.99 -5.66 7.07
CA ALA A 515 -28.28 -6.21 6.67
C ALA A 515 -28.07 -7.28 5.59
N TYR A 516 -28.88 -8.32 5.63
CA TYR A 516 -28.86 -9.40 4.67
C TYR A 516 -29.95 -9.22 3.62
N ALA A 517 -29.65 -9.56 2.37
CA ALA A 517 -30.65 -9.56 1.30
C ALA A 517 -31.70 -10.66 1.56
N PRO A 518 -32.98 -10.41 1.27
CA PRO A 518 -34.00 -11.45 1.33
C PRO A 518 -33.75 -12.57 0.32
N SER A 519 -34.15 -13.80 0.64
CA SER A 519 -34.04 -15.00 -0.20
C SER A 519 -32.61 -15.30 -0.69
N ALA A 520 -31.61 -15.06 0.15
CA ALA A 520 -30.19 -15.28 -0.13
C ALA A 520 -29.53 -16.16 0.94
N GLN A 521 -28.34 -16.67 0.62
CA GLN A 521 -27.54 -17.48 1.52
C GLN A 521 -26.24 -16.79 1.89
N TYR A 522 -25.88 -16.91 3.16
CA TYR A 522 -24.66 -16.37 3.74
C TYR A 522 -24.03 -17.42 4.64
N VAL A 523 -22.72 -17.31 4.87
CA VAL A 523 -22.01 -18.21 5.79
C VAL A 523 -21.49 -17.37 6.96
N LEU A 524 -21.99 -17.66 8.15
CA LEU A 524 -21.45 -17.13 9.38
C LEU A 524 -20.21 -17.93 9.79
N ASP A 525 -19.28 -17.26 10.45
CA ASP A 525 -18.11 -17.92 11.03
C ASP A 525 -17.99 -17.59 12.51
N ALA A 526 -17.12 -18.29 13.23
CA ALA A 526 -16.86 -18.01 14.64
C ALA A 526 -15.35 -17.91 14.88
N SER A 527 -14.93 -16.80 15.50
CA SER A 527 -13.54 -16.62 15.94
C SER A 527 -13.43 -16.85 17.44
N ALA A 528 -12.53 -17.74 17.85
CA ALA A 528 -12.24 -18.03 19.24
C ALA A 528 -10.87 -17.45 19.64
N SER A 529 -10.77 -16.94 20.87
CA SER A 529 -9.51 -16.44 21.43
C SER A 529 -9.38 -16.75 22.92
N ARG A 530 -8.14 -16.75 23.40
CA ARG A 530 -7.82 -16.81 24.83
C ARG A 530 -8.05 -15.44 25.50
N ALA A 531 -7.92 -15.40 26.82
CA ALA A 531 -8.10 -14.20 27.63
C ALA A 531 -7.11 -13.06 27.27
N ASP A 532 -5.91 -13.43 26.79
CA ASP A 532 -4.88 -12.49 26.31
C ASP A 532 -5.08 -12.05 24.84
N GLY A 533 -6.18 -12.48 24.20
CA GLY A 533 -6.51 -12.17 22.82
C GLY A 533 -5.86 -13.06 21.76
N SER A 534 -4.98 -13.99 22.13
CA SER A 534 -4.37 -14.93 21.19
C SER A 534 -5.43 -15.86 20.57
N ALA A 535 -5.30 -16.13 19.27
CA ALA A 535 -6.27 -16.93 18.54
C ALA A 535 -6.27 -18.41 18.99
N ILE A 536 -7.44 -19.05 18.84
CA ILE A 536 -7.61 -20.50 19.01
C ILE A 536 -8.19 -21.03 17.70
N ALA A 537 -7.51 -21.99 17.08
CA ALA A 537 -8.02 -22.71 15.93
C ALA A 537 -9.15 -23.66 16.37
N VAL A 538 -10.27 -23.57 15.66
CA VAL A 538 -11.51 -24.29 15.93
C VAL A 538 -12.07 -24.77 14.61
N ASP A 539 -12.36 -26.07 14.50
CA ASP A 539 -13.05 -26.60 13.33
C ASP A 539 -14.48 -26.05 13.28
N ARG A 540 -14.96 -25.72 12.07
CA ARG A 540 -16.33 -25.22 11.90
C ARG A 540 -17.38 -26.17 12.48
N ASP A 541 -17.18 -27.47 12.33
CA ASP A 541 -18.10 -28.51 12.82
C ASP A 541 -18.08 -28.62 14.37
N ALA A 542 -17.10 -28.03 15.05
CA ALA A 542 -17.07 -27.94 16.51
C ALA A 542 -17.95 -26.79 17.04
N VAL A 543 -18.42 -25.87 16.18
CA VAL A 543 -19.27 -24.75 16.57
C VAL A 543 -20.73 -25.17 16.59
N HIS A 544 -21.38 -25.03 17.74
CA HIS A 544 -22.80 -25.30 17.88
C HIS A 544 -23.62 -24.04 17.68
N TRP A 545 -24.34 -23.99 16.56
CA TRP A 545 -25.24 -22.90 16.20
C TRP A 545 -26.66 -23.15 16.68
N THR A 546 -27.30 -22.11 17.19
CA THR A 546 -28.74 -22.04 17.43
C THR A 546 -29.26 -20.70 16.96
N SER A 547 -30.53 -20.65 16.56
CA SER A 547 -31.15 -19.40 16.12
C SER A 547 -32.60 -19.31 16.56
N SER A 548 -33.08 -18.09 16.81
CA SER A 548 -34.49 -17.79 17.09
C SER A 548 -34.96 -16.58 16.28
N GLY A 549 -36.24 -16.55 15.92
CA GLY A 549 -36.83 -15.47 15.12
C GLY A 549 -37.38 -15.98 13.77
N ASN A 550 -37.72 -15.05 12.89
CA ASN A 550 -38.32 -15.33 11.58
C ASN A 550 -37.50 -14.75 10.41
N GLY A 551 -36.29 -14.25 10.69
CA GLY A 551 -35.33 -13.72 9.71
C GLY A 551 -34.82 -14.73 8.71
N GLY A 552 -34.85 -16.03 9.03
CA GLY A 552 -34.27 -17.07 8.20
C GLY A 552 -33.90 -18.30 9.03
N ARG A 553 -33.32 -19.30 8.37
CA ARG A 553 -32.86 -20.55 8.96
C ARG A 553 -31.33 -20.57 9.03
N LEU A 554 -30.78 -20.85 10.21
CA LEU A 554 -29.36 -21.08 10.43
C LEU A 554 -29.10 -22.58 10.58
N GLU A 555 -28.23 -23.12 9.74
CA GLU A 555 -27.80 -24.52 9.77
C GLU A 555 -26.64 -24.75 10.74
N ALA A 556 -26.35 -26.03 11.02
CA ALA A 556 -25.26 -26.43 11.90
C ALA A 556 -23.86 -26.09 11.36
N ASP A 557 -23.70 -25.93 10.05
CA ASP A 557 -22.44 -25.54 9.40
C ASP A 557 -22.24 -24.01 9.34
N GLY A 558 -23.15 -23.23 9.95
CA GLY A 558 -23.13 -21.77 9.93
C GLY A 558 -23.80 -21.15 8.69
N THR A 559 -24.38 -21.95 7.79
CA THR A 559 -25.12 -21.43 6.64
C THR A 559 -26.43 -20.78 7.08
N PHE A 560 -26.57 -19.48 6.82
CA PHE A 560 -27.76 -18.69 7.08
C PHE A 560 -28.54 -18.45 5.79
N THR A 561 -29.71 -19.07 5.67
CA THR A 561 -30.65 -18.84 4.56
C THR A 561 -31.72 -17.84 5.01
N THR A 562 -31.75 -16.67 4.39
CA THR A 562 -32.66 -15.58 4.78
C THR A 562 -34.09 -15.82 4.32
N SER A 563 -35.04 -15.25 5.06
CA SER A 563 -36.45 -15.22 4.68
C SER A 563 -36.67 -14.29 3.47
N ASN A 564 -37.89 -14.29 2.93
CA ASN A 564 -38.27 -13.45 1.80
C ASN A 564 -38.82 -12.07 2.21
N VAL A 565 -38.89 -11.75 3.51
CA VAL A 565 -39.46 -10.50 4.02
C VAL A 565 -38.56 -9.85 5.05
N ALA A 566 -38.71 -8.53 5.25
CA ALA A 566 -37.96 -7.82 6.27
C ALA A 566 -38.26 -8.40 7.67
N SER A 567 -37.22 -8.86 8.36
CA SER A 567 -37.36 -9.67 9.58
C SER A 567 -36.05 -9.79 10.35
N ARG A 568 -36.08 -10.49 11.50
CA ARG A 568 -34.93 -10.62 12.41
C ARG A 568 -34.72 -12.07 12.83
N THR A 569 -33.45 -12.48 12.89
CA THR A 569 -33.01 -13.74 13.51
C THR A 569 -31.92 -13.42 14.52
N ASP A 570 -32.06 -13.89 15.75
CA ASP A 570 -30.97 -13.89 16.73
C ASP A 570 -30.22 -15.22 16.61
N ALA A 571 -28.92 -15.15 16.33
CA ALA A 571 -28.03 -16.29 16.23
C ALA A 571 -27.15 -16.40 17.47
N VAL A 572 -26.93 -17.62 17.95
CA VAL A 572 -26.04 -17.93 19.06
C VAL A 572 -25.08 -19.04 18.65
N ALA A 573 -23.78 -18.77 18.75
CA ALA A 573 -22.69 -19.73 18.58
C ALA A 573 -22.19 -20.19 19.95
N ARG A 574 -21.86 -21.47 20.10
CA ARG A 574 -21.25 -22.04 21.31
C ARG A 574 -20.10 -22.97 20.94
N VAL A 575 -18.96 -22.81 21.59
CA VAL A 575 -17.80 -23.71 21.45
C VAL A 575 -16.86 -23.59 22.64
N GLY A 576 -16.26 -24.70 23.09
CA GLY A 576 -15.27 -24.70 24.17
C GLY A 576 -15.75 -24.06 25.49
N GLY A 577 -17.07 -24.07 25.77
CA GLY A 577 -17.66 -23.42 26.94
C GLY A 577 -18.00 -21.93 26.78
N ALA A 578 -17.54 -21.27 25.72
CA ALA A 578 -17.92 -19.89 25.39
C ALA A 578 -19.23 -19.83 24.60
N GLN A 579 -19.86 -18.65 24.61
CA GLN A 579 -21.00 -18.32 23.76
C GLN A 579 -20.85 -16.92 23.16
N ALA A 580 -21.38 -16.74 21.95
CA ALA A 580 -21.49 -15.45 21.28
C ALA A 580 -22.90 -15.33 20.69
N ALA A 581 -23.44 -14.11 20.68
CA ALA A 581 -24.74 -13.84 20.09
C ALA A 581 -24.65 -12.68 19.09
N ALA A 582 -25.43 -12.76 18.02
CA ALA A 582 -25.54 -11.72 17.01
C ALA A 582 -26.99 -11.60 16.52
N THR A 583 -27.41 -10.37 16.26
CA THR A 583 -28.70 -10.10 15.62
C THR A 583 -28.50 -10.00 14.12
N LEU A 584 -29.20 -10.84 13.37
CA LEU A 584 -29.20 -10.89 11.91
C LEU A 584 -30.45 -10.19 11.39
N LEU A 585 -30.25 -9.06 10.71
CA LEU A 585 -31.33 -8.26 10.14
C LEU A 585 -31.50 -8.60 8.66
N VAL A 586 -32.69 -9.05 8.27
CA VAL A 586 -33.01 -9.38 6.89
C VAL A 586 -33.88 -8.30 6.29
N GLY A 587 -33.53 -7.87 5.08
CA GLY A 587 -34.17 -6.76 4.40
C GLY A 587 -33.73 -5.39 4.93
N ALA A 588 -33.86 -4.38 4.08
CA ALA A 588 -33.64 -2.98 4.43
C ALA A 588 -34.71 -2.13 3.73
N HIS A 589 -35.22 -1.11 4.41
CA HIS A 589 -36.07 -0.10 3.80
C HIS A 589 -35.17 1.04 3.29
N GLN A 590 -35.11 1.21 1.98
CA GLN A 590 -34.49 2.41 1.39
C GLN A 590 -35.53 3.52 1.36
N VAL A 591 -35.25 4.61 2.06
CA VAL A 591 -36.01 5.85 1.93
C VAL A 591 -35.35 6.67 0.83
N VAL A 592 -36.04 6.80 -0.30
CA VAL A 592 -35.57 7.63 -1.41
C VAL A 592 -35.70 9.10 -0.99
N VAL A 593 -34.56 9.75 -0.77
CA VAL A 593 -34.45 11.17 -0.40
C VAL A 593 -34.88 12.13 -1.54
N ALA A 594 -35.13 11.63 -2.75
CA ALA A 594 -35.49 12.46 -3.90
C ALA A 594 -36.79 13.28 -3.71
N GLY A 595 -37.71 12.86 -2.83
CA GLY A 595 -38.90 13.65 -2.46
C GLY A 595 -38.57 14.92 -1.66
N ALA A 596 -37.35 15.04 -1.12
CA ALA A 596 -36.91 16.11 -0.24
C ALA A 596 -36.04 17.16 -0.93
N MET A 597 -35.84 17.14 -2.26
CA MET A 597 -35.02 18.13 -3.02
C MET A 597 -35.67 19.52 -3.13
N LEU A 598 -36.32 19.96 -2.05
CA LEU A 598 -36.95 21.27 -1.93
C LEU A 598 -36.03 22.20 -1.15
N PRO A 599 -35.65 23.35 -1.73
CA PRO A 599 -34.93 24.37 -1.00
C PRO A 599 -35.82 25.00 0.09
N GLY A 600 -35.20 25.42 1.18
CA GLY A 600 -35.81 26.22 2.25
C GLY A 600 -35.46 25.74 3.65
N ASP A 601 -35.99 26.44 4.65
CA ASP A 601 -35.75 26.14 6.06
C ASP A 601 -36.79 25.14 6.61
N GLY A 602 -36.37 24.23 7.50
CA GLY A 602 -37.22 23.27 8.21
C GLY A 602 -36.94 21.80 7.88
N ALA A 603 -37.53 20.89 8.67
CA ALA A 603 -37.29 19.46 8.56
C ALA A 603 -37.63 18.91 7.16
N GLY A 604 -36.71 18.13 6.58
CA GLY A 604 -36.86 17.58 5.24
C GLY A 604 -36.63 18.57 4.09
N ARG A 605 -36.17 19.80 4.35
CA ARG A 605 -35.76 20.77 3.31
C ARG A 605 -34.25 20.99 3.32
N TRP A 606 -33.70 21.22 2.13
CA TRP A 606 -32.28 21.54 2.00
C TRP A 606 -32.08 23.03 2.20
N HIS A 607 -31.06 23.39 2.97
CA HIS A 607 -30.65 24.76 3.19
C HIS A 607 -29.15 24.91 2.90
N LEU A 608 -28.78 26.14 2.52
CA LEU A 608 -27.43 26.48 2.10
C LEU A 608 -26.63 26.99 3.30
N VAL A 609 -25.57 26.28 3.65
CA VAL A 609 -24.58 26.71 4.65
C VAL A 609 -23.33 27.21 3.94
N LYS A 610 -22.79 28.35 4.38
CA LYS A 610 -21.69 29.04 3.70
C LYS A 610 -20.56 29.32 4.68
N SER A 611 -19.33 29.10 4.23
CA SER A 611 -18.12 29.50 4.93
C SER A 611 -17.14 30.16 3.95
N PRO A 612 -16.71 31.42 4.16
CA PRO A 612 -17.26 32.39 5.11
C PRO A 612 -18.72 32.75 4.76
N SER A 613 -19.45 33.35 5.71
CA SER A 613 -20.90 33.62 5.58
C SER A 613 -21.25 34.56 4.42
N ASP A 614 -20.30 35.38 3.98
CA ASP A 614 -20.39 36.32 2.86
C ASP A 614 -20.08 35.69 1.49
N LEU A 615 -19.77 34.39 1.41
CA LEU A 615 -19.59 33.68 0.15
C LEU A 615 -20.81 33.88 -0.78
N ALA A 616 -20.54 34.20 -2.04
CA ALA A 616 -21.56 34.28 -3.09
C ALA A 616 -21.95 32.86 -3.50
N ALA A 617 -22.99 32.32 -2.88
CA ALA A 617 -23.59 31.04 -3.25
C ALA A 617 -25.11 31.11 -3.15
N THR A 618 -25.80 30.42 -4.05
CA THR A 618 -27.26 30.27 -4.10
C THR A 618 -27.63 28.82 -4.34
N MET A 619 -28.82 28.44 -3.90
CA MET A 619 -29.40 27.12 -4.09
C MET A 619 -30.82 27.28 -4.61
N ASP A 620 -31.13 26.54 -5.68
CA ASP A 620 -32.46 26.54 -6.30
C ASP A 620 -32.91 25.11 -6.62
N ALA A 621 -34.23 24.89 -6.65
CA ALA A 621 -34.80 23.66 -7.17
C ALA A 621 -34.52 23.55 -8.68
N SER A 622 -34.19 22.36 -9.15
CA SER A 622 -33.86 22.09 -10.54
C SER A 622 -34.28 20.68 -10.95
N HIS A 623 -33.92 20.29 -12.17
CA HIS A 623 -34.10 18.93 -12.68
C HIS A 623 -32.78 18.42 -13.25
N ALA A 624 -32.46 17.16 -12.98
CA ALA A 624 -31.34 16.46 -13.60
C ALA A 624 -31.62 16.19 -15.09
N PRO A 625 -30.60 15.82 -15.90
CA PRO A 625 -30.78 15.55 -17.34
C PRO A 625 -31.81 14.46 -17.67
N ASP A 626 -32.10 13.56 -16.74
CA ASP A 626 -33.12 12.52 -16.85
C ASP A 626 -34.53 12.99 -16.44
N GLY A 627 -34.67 14.26 -16.06
CA GLY A 627 -35.92 14.88 -15.62
C GLY A 627 -36.25 14.68 -14.14
N SER A 628 -35.40 14.02 -13.34
CA SER A 628 -35.64 13.86 -11.90
C SER A 628 -35.40 15.17 -11.13
N ALA A 629 -36.07 15.35 -9.99
CA ALA A 629 -35.89 16.54 -9.16
C ALA A 629 -34.45 16.61 -8.60
N ALA A 630 -33.84 17.78 -8.70
CA ALA A 630 -32.46 18.03 -8.27
C ALA A 630 -32.35 19.38 -7.55
N LEU A 631 -31.23 19.61 -6.89
CA LEU A 631 -30.83 20.93 -6.41
C LEU A 631 -29.69 21.46 -7.25
N HIS A 632 -29.78 22.73 -7.63
CA HIS A 632 -28.71 23.43 -8.29
C HIS A 632 -28.04 24.36 -7.29
N LEU A 633 -26.78 24.05 -6.96
CA LEU A 633 -25.92 24.91 -6.17
C LEU A 633 -25.06 25.75 -7.12
N SER A 634 -25.26 27.07 -7.09
CA SER A 634 -24.38 28.03 -7.76
C SER A 634 -23.48 28.69 -6.74
N PHE A 635 -22.19 28.80 -7.03
CA PHE A 635 -21.23 29.45 -6.15
C PHE A 635 -20.14 30.17 -6.95
N ASP A 636 -19.59 31.23 -6.35
CA ASP A 636 -18.39 31.92 -6.83
C ASP A 636 -17.38 32.02 -5.69
N PHE A 637 -16.33 31.20 -5.79
CA PHE A 637 -15.25 31.18 -4.80
C PHE A 637 -14.25 32.34 -4.98
N GLY A 638 -14.31 33.13 -6.05
CA GLY A 638 -13.40 34.25 -6.29
C GLY A 638 -11.92 33.87 -6.37
N ARG A 639 -11.02 34.84 -6.13
CA ARG A 639 -9.54 34.67 -6.11
C ARG A 639 -8.91 34.86 -4.72
N ALA A 640 -9.68 34.67 -3.65
CA ALA A 640 -9.22 34.95 -2.28
C ALA A 640 -8.47 33.74 -1.69
N ASN A 641 -7.44 33.99 -0.87
CA ASN A 641 -6.71 32.96 -0.14
C ASN A 641 -7.47 32.58 1.15
N GLY A 642 -7.89 31.32 1.27
CA GLY A 642 -8.56 30.74 2.45
C GLY A 642 -9.61 29.68 2.10
N THR A 643 -9.95 28.80 3.05
CA THR A 643 -10.97 27.77 2.86
C THR A 643 -12.34 28.40 2.61
N ARG A 644 -12.94 28.10 1.47
CA ARG A 644 -14.29 28.53 1.09
C ARG A 644 -15.14 27.30 0.80
N ALA A 645 -16.32 27.23 1.39
CA ALA A 645 -17.21 26.10 1.21
C ALA A 645 -18.67 26.56 1.17
N ALA A 646 -19.44 25.91 0.31
CA ALA A 646 -20.89 25.99 0.27
C ALA A 646 -21.42 24.56 0.42
N PHE A 647 -22.19 24.32 1.47
CA PHE A 647 -22.79 23.03 1.78
C PHE A 647 -24.29 23.11 1.60
N LEU A 648 -24.88 22.02 1.12
CA LEU A 648 -26.31 21.80 1.21
C LEU A 648 -26.55 20.84 2.37
N GLU A 649 -27.29 21.28 3.37
CA GLU A 649 -27.59 20.52 4.58
C GLU A 649 -29.10 20.24 4.67
N ASN A 650 -29.47 19.08 5.22
CA ASN A 650 -30.87 18.70 5.42
C ASN A 650 -30.98 17.74 6.61
N ASP A 651 -31.89 18.05 7.53
CA ASP A 651 -32.29 17.16 8.62
C ASP A 651 -33.46 16.29 8.18
N ILE A 652 -33.15 15.06 7.77
CA ILE A 652 -34.15 14.08 7.31
C ILE A 652 -34.48 13.11 8.45
N PRO A 653 -35.72 13.12 8.97
CA PRO A 653 -36.16 12.10 9.91
C PRO A 653 -36.32 10.76 9.18
N LEU A 654 -35.47 9.79 9.50
CA LEU A 654 -35.56 8.42 9.01
C LEU A 654 -36.35 7.57 10.00
N ALA A 655 -37.40 6.90 9.53
CA ALA A 655 -38.13 5.93 10.33
C ALA A 655 -37.37 4.59 10.37
N GLY A 656 -37.27 3.98 11.55
CA GLY A 656 -36.55 2.73 11.78
C GLY A 656 -35.46 2.89 12.83
N GLU A 657 -34.83 1.78 13.21
CA GLU A 657 -33.62 1.82 14.03
C GLU A 657 -32.41 2.06 13.12
N PRO A 658 -31.55 3.07 13.41
CA PRO A 658 -30.31 3.23 12.67
C PRO A 658 -29.47 1.96 12.82
N LEU A 659 -28.94 1.46 11.71
CA LEU A 659 -27.90 0.43 11.71
C LEU A 659 -26.62 1.08 12.25
N ILE A 660 -26.41 1.04 13.56
CA ILE A 660 -25.18 1.52 14.22
C ILE A 660 -24.08 0.49 14.04
#